data_AF-A0A9E7K775-F1
#
_entry.id   AF-A0A9E7K775-F1
#
_cell.length_a   1.000
_cell.length_b   1.000
_cell.length_c   1.000
_cell.angle_alpha   90.00
_cell.angle_beta   90.00
_cell.angle_gamma   90.00
#
_symmetry.space_group_name_H-M   'P 1'
#
loop_
_entity.id
_entity.type
_entity.pdbx_description
1 polymer ?
#
loop_
_entity_poly.entity_id
_entity_poly.type
_entity_poly.pdbx_seq_one_letter_code
_entity_poly.pdbx_strand_id
1 'polypeptide(L)'
;MEISKCCLLLLVSSSLYYIVCSSTVSHDGRALVIDGQRRVIFSGSIHYPRSTPEMWPDLIRKSKEGGLDAIETYVFWYGHEPRRREVVYNFEGNYDLIRFLKEVQNAGLYAILRIGPYVCAEWNYGGLPVWLYNIPGMQTRTDNQPWKDEMQNFTTLIVDKVKEERLLATQGGPIILFQIENEYGNGDIEIHYGEAGHRYINWCANMAESLVSDVPWIMCQQSDAPQPMINTCNGFSGCDAFTPNNGNSPKIWTENWTGWPKNWGYPDPHRPVEEVAFQVARFFQSNGTVQNYYMYHGGTNFGRTSGGPYIVTSYDYDAPLDEYGNIRQPKWGHLKELHASVKLMEKALTYGEVDEDHLGNGLTITKFSGEGIVPGCFLSNQNSTVDATISLQGTKYFLPAWSVSILPDCKKEVYNTAKVKTQTSIMVKKKDDAGDQSKDLRWSWKPERLHDSAKGFGSSFTVNKLLEQKTATVDASDYLWYTTNVEVSKKESITLSVNTTGHILYAFVNGRLVGSEYATGGTYNFTFERKVTFKPGKNQISLLSATVGLKNYGAFYDNVPVGIAGGPVKLIGKNNTILDLSKSNCKGEELMLLLHLSLKTTFQAPLGSEPVVVDLLGLGKGEAWVNGNSLGRFWPNFTANPDGCKKCDYRGNFRVDKCQTACGEASQRWYHVPRSFLKRGEPNTLTLFEEAGGDPNQVNFQTVTVGTACASAGEGDVLSLSCQGGRTISSVDFATFGEPDGTCGAYVSGVCGSDEAVAISKDACLGRESCSIKISDKIGTSCAKLTSPRNLVVQSLYNQWRQEIPILLCLPPVADTNVAPQAAEWSFSVDLAALPCALAGHLGSLLQAMTVATTCRSSTRPSWLQAALSDIEQRVQSLAVNVPDDPESDSFAVRAENYYQKRPQLIALLHDLHHRYLYLADRYSQSLIRRHHRRASSVPSDLDAEDDPDLPDSASSDAESSLSFQPLPSQARSRDTSPAEAGADLDMIVAELVVAAVVRGLLEAEGAEAERLLAESARKIDLQGSLVEVLEAERLVLLGENARLEFRARAAEQEARAVAAELVYIRRRAAELARGVGKLRRTIGCACWGGRSRTCRRRYTAWSGVTGSAWRPRRCGRRRRGRCGRRRTASEGRTAG
;
A
#
# COMPACT_ATOMS: atom_id res chain seq x y z
N MET A 1 8.49 -57.25 14.77
CA MET A 1 9.48 -56.19 15.10
C MET A 1 9.92 -55.35 13.90
N GLU A 2 9.57 -55.72 12.66
CA GLU A 2 10.03 -55.00 11.44
C GLU A 2 9.08 -53.88 10.99
N ILE A 3 7.76 -54.02 11.17
CA ILE A 3 6.77 -52.98 10.83
C ILE A 3 7.09 -51.64 11.52
N SER A 4 7.55 -51.68 12.77
CA SER A 4 7.97 -50.49 13.53
C SER A 4 9.23 -49.79 12.95
N LYS A 5 10.04 -50.48 12.13
CA LYS A 5 11.18 -49.87 11.43
C LYS A 5 10.74 -49.20 10.11
N CYS A 6 9.81 -49.79 9.38
CA CYS A 6 9.22 -49.17 8.19
C CYS A 6 8.44 -47.88 8.53
N CYS A 7 7.63 -47.87 9.59
CA CYS A 7 6.96 -46.64 10.02
C CYS A 7 7.95 -45.56 10.49
N LEU A 8 9.07 -45.93 11.14
CA LEU A 8 10.10 -44.95 11.49
C LEU A 8 10.81 -44.40 10.25
N LEU A 9 11.11 -45.25 9.25
CA LEU A 9 11.71 -44.81 7.99
C LEU A 9 10.76 -43.93 7.16
N LEU A 10 9.46 -44.19 7.15
CA LEU A 10 8.45 -43.35 6.50
C LEU A 10 8.17 -42.04 7.24
N LEU A 11 8.24 -42.03 8.58
CA LEU A 11 8.16 -40.81 9.38
C LEU A 11 9.43 -39.96 9.26
N VAL A 12 10.61 -40.59 9.14
CA VAL A 12 11.86 -39.89 8.86
C VAL A 12 11.90 -39.36 7.42
N SER A 13 11.41 -40.10 6.42
CA SER A 13 11.35 -39.60 5.03
C SER A 13 10.33 -38.48 4.83
N SER A 14 9.18 -38.52 5.52
CA SER A 14 8.23 -37.41 5.51
C SER A 14 8.69 -36.21 6.36
N SER A 15 9.47 -36.43 7.43
CA SER A 15 10.13 -35.35 8.19
C SER A 15 11.33 -34.72 7.46
N LEU A 16 11.90 -35.41 6.47
CA LEU A 16 12.99 -34.90 5.62
C LEU A 16 12.50 -33.99 4.48
N TYR A 17 11.18 -33.86 4.26
CA TYR A 17 10.63 -33.00 3.21
C TYR A 17 10.48 -31.51 3.59
N TYR A 18 10.87 -31.13 4.80
CA TYR A 18 11.08 -29.74 5.23
C TYR A 18 12.55 -29.47 5.62
N ILE A 19 13.50 -30.03 4.86
CA ILE A 19 14.82 -29.41 4.80
C ILE A 19 14.62 -28.03 4.17
N VAL A 20 14.81 -26.97 4.96
CA VAL A 20 15.01 -25.61 4.45
C VAL A 20 16.31 -25.63 3.67
N CYS A 21 16.19 -25.91 2.37
CA CYS A 21 17.34 -26.02 1.49
C CYS A 21 17.84 -24.60 1.22
N SER A 22 18.97 -24.24 1.81
CA SER A 22 19.73 -23.04 1.45
C SER A 22 20.02 -23.09 -0.04
N SER A 23 19.52 -22.11 -0.80
CA SER A 23 19.80 -22.02 -2.23
C SER A 23 21.09 -21.22 -2.43
N THR A 24 22.01 -21.74 -3.25
CA THR A 24 23.16 -20.98 -3.70
C THR A 24 22.76 -20.08 -4.87
N VAL A 25 23.01 -18.77 -4.76
CA VAL A 25 22.76 -17.81 -5.83
C VAL A 25 24.08 -17.20 -6.30
N SER A 26 24.36 -17.31 -7.59
CA SER A 26 25.49 -16.66 -8.25
C SER A 26 25.10 -16.29 -9.68
N HIS A 27 26.06 -15.90 -10.51
CA HIS A 27 25.82 -15.62 -11.92
C HIS A 27 27.06 -15.90 -12.77
N ASP A 28 26.86 -15.91 -14.07
CA ASP A 28 27.91 -15.82 -15.08
C ASP A 28 27.48 -14.90 -16.23
N GLY A 29 28.29 -14.81 -17.28
CA GLY A 29 28.03 -13.98 -18.46
C GLY A 29 26.76 -14.32 -19.26
N ARG A 30 26.04 -15.39 -18.92
CA ARG A 30 24.77 -15.76 -19.56
C ARG A 30 23.56 -15.57 -18.64
N ALA A 31 23.62 -16.07 -17.40
CA ALA A 31 22.43 -16.09 -16.53
C ALA A 31 22.76 -15.97 -15.04
N LEU A 32 21.71 -15.71 -14.24
CA LEU A 32 21.73 -16.08 -12.83
C LEU A 32 21.77 -17.60 -12.71
N VAL A 33 22.58 -18.08 -11.76
CA VAL A 33 22.75 -19.49 -11.42
C VAL A 33 22.15 -19.69 -10.04
N ILE A 34 21.06 -20.45 -9.98
CA ILE A 34 20.38 -20.82 -8.73
C ILE A 34 20.50 -22.33 -8.59
N ASP A 35 21.10 -22.79 -7.49
CA ASP A 35 21.37 -24.20 -7.19
C ASP A 35 22.10 -24.94 -8.32
N GLY A 36 23.12 -24.26 -8.85
CA GLY A 36 23.96 -24.76 -9.95
C GLY A 36 23.28 -24.78 -11.33
N GLN A 37 22.03 -24.35 -11.44
CA GLN A 37 21.29 -24.26 -12.70
C GLN A 37 21.18 -22.82 -13.18
N ARG A 38 21.58 -22.55 -14.43
CA ARG A 38 21.28 -21.28 -15.09
C ARG A 38 19.77 -21.15 -15.30
N ARG A 39 19.17 -20.03 -14.91
CA ARG A 39 17.72 -19.81 -14.97
C ARG A 39 17.33 -18.71 -15.96
N VAL A 40 16.22 -18.92 -16.65
CA VAL A 40 15.41 -17.84 -17.23
C VAL A 40 14.41 -17.39 -16.16
N ILE A 41 14.29 -16.09 -15.90
CA ILE A 41 13.43 -15.56 -14.84
C ILE A 41 12.49 -14.49 -15.40
N PHE A 42 11.20 -14.73 -15.27
CA PHE A 42 10.17 -13.71 -15.39
C PHE A 42 9.84 -13.13 -14.01
N SER A 43 9.95 -11.81 -13.88
CA SER A 43 9.66 -11.07 -12.65
C SER A 43 8.56 -10.03 -12.89
N GLY A 44 7.90 -9.58 -11.84
CA GLY A 44 6.93 -8.51 -11.91
C GLY A 44 6.93 -7.65 -10.67
N SER A 45 6.94 -6.32 -10.84
CA SER A 45 6.90 -5.38 -9.73
C SER A 45 5.52 -5.34 -9.09
N ILE A 46 5.48 -5.52 -7.76
CA ILE A 46 4.32 -5.32 -6.89
C ILE A 46 4.81 -4.53 -5.68
N HIS A 47 4.41 -3.26 -5.57
CA HIS A 47 4.81 -2.43 -4.43
C HIS A 47 3.87 -2.67 -3.25
N TYR A 48 4.38 -3.30 -2.20
CA TYR A 48 3.59 -3.66 -1.01
C TYR A 48 2.77 -2.50 -0.42
N PRO A 49 3.23 -1.21 -0.38
CA PRO A 49 2.41 -0.14 0.18
C PRO A 49 1.27 0.33 -0.72
N ARG A 50 1.31 0.00 -2.03
CA ARG A 50 0.27 0.36 -3.01
C ARG A 50 -0.92 -0.62 -3.04
N SER A 51 -0.90 -1.62 -2.17
CA SER A 51 -1.99 -2.58 -1.96
C SER A 51 -2.10 -2.91 -0.46
N THR A 52 -3.18 -3.57 -0.03
CA THR A 52 -3.35 -3.93 1.40
C THR A 52 -2.80 -5.33 1.69
N PRO A 53 -2.44 -5.65 2.95
CA PRO A 53 -1.97 -6.98 3.34
C PRO A 53 -2.94 -8.12 3.05
N GLU A 54 -4.24 -7.82 2.90
CA GLU A 54 -5.28 -8.77 2.52
C GLU A 54 -5.32 -9.03 1.00
N MET A 55 -4.80 -8.10 0.19
CA MET A 55 -4.66 -8.26 -1.27
C MET A 55 -3.40 -9.02 -1.66
N TRP A 56 -2.29 -8.89 -0.91
CA TRP A 56 -1.00 -9.45 -1.31
C TRP A 56 -1.04 -10.95 -1.68
N PRO A 57 -1.67 -11.85 -0.91
CA PRO A 57 -1.69 -13.28 -1.26
C PRO A 57 -2.39 -13.55 -2.60
N ASP A 58 -3.46 -12.82 -2.91
CA ASP A 58 -4.20 -12.97 -4.16
C ASP A 58 -3.44 -12.37 -5.37
N LEU A 59 -2.81 -11.20 -5.19
CA LEU A 59 -1.94 -10.58 -6.19
C LEU A 59 -0.75 -11.49 -6.54
N ILE A 60 -0.06 -12.01 -5.53
CA ILE A 60 1.11 -12.91 -5.68
C ILE A 60 0.67 -14.24 -6.31
N ARG A 61 -0.48 -14.80 -5.93
CA ARG A 61 -1.08 -15.99 -6.56
C ARG A 61 -1.36 -15.75 -8.05
N LYS A 62 -2.04 -14.65 -8.40
CA LYS A 62 -2.33 -14.27 -9.80
C LYS A 62 -1.06 -14.04 -10.62
N SER A 63 0.00 -13.51 -10.00
CA SER A 63 1.33 -13.39 -10.59
C SER A 63 1.99 -14.74 -10.89
N LYS A 64 1.97 -15.68 -9.94
CA LYS A 64 2.45 -17.05 -10.14
C LYS A 64 1.64 -17.77 -11.23
N GLU A 65 0.31 -17.66 -11.20
CA GLU A 65 -0.58 -18.20 -12.22
C GLU A 65 -0.37 -17.56 -13.60
N GLY A 66 0.13 -16.33 -13.64
CA GLY A 66 0.57 -15.63 -14.84
C GLY A 66 1.95 -16.07 -15.36
N GLY A 67 2.62 -17.01 -14.70
CA GLY A 67 3.92 -17.56 -15.13
C GLY A 67 5.15 -16.77 -14.69
N LEU A 68 5.04 -15.92 -13.67
CA LEU A 68 6.22 -15.30 -13.05
C LEU A 68 6.97 -16.30 -12.16
N ASP A 69 8.31 -16.20 -12.16
CA ASP A 69 9.22 -16.90 -11.25
C ASP A 69 9.55 -16.04 -10.01
N ALA A 70 9.45 -14.71 -10.11
CA ALA A 70 9.84 -13.77 -9.06
C ALA A 70 8.89 -12.57 -8.93
N ILE A 71 8.89 -11.93 -7.75
CA ILE A 71 8.26 -10.63 -7.49
C ILE A 71 9.34 -9.60 -7.19
N GLU A 72 9.24 -8.42 -7.79
CA GLU A 72 10.12 -7.29 -7.52
C GLU A 72 9.40 -6.26 -6.64
N THR A 73 10.12 -5.64 -5.69
CA THR A 73 9.61 -4.44 -5.01
C THR A 73 10.74 -3.49 -4.62
N TYR A 74 10.44 -2.19 -4.70
CA TYR A 74 11.20 -1.16 -3.98
C TYR A 74 11.01 -1.21 -2.46
N VAL A 75 11.90 -0.58 -1.71
CA VAL A 75 11.72 -0.27 -0.29
C VAL A 75 11.49 1.23 -0.07
N PHE A 76 10.42 1.60 0.62
CA PHE A 76 9.95 2.99 0.69
C PHE A 76 10.34 3.66 2.01
N TRP A 77 11.57 4.19 2.09
CA TRP A 77 12.17 4.74 3.32
C TRP A 77 11.26 5.75 4.04
N TYR A 78 10.64 6.69 3.34
CA TYR A 78 9.67 7.65 3.92
C TYR A 78 8.63 6.95 4.80
N GLY A 79 8.06 5.84 4.34
CA GLY A 79 7.01 5.12 5.06
C GLY A 79 7.50 4.35 6.28
N HIS A 80 8.74 3.86 6.24
CA HIS A 80 9.38 3.14 7.35
C HIS A 80 9.97 4.07 8.41
N GLU A 81 10.45 5.26 8.03
CA GLU A 81 11.01 6.28 8.93
C GLU A 81 10.42 7.67 8.64
N PRO A 82 9.11 7.88 8.88
CA PRO A 82 8.46 9.17 8.64
C PRO A 82 9.03 10.30 9.53
N ARG A 83 9.67 9.93 10.64
CA ARG A 83 10.41 10.84 11.52
C ARG A 83 11.73 10.21 11.96
N ARG A 84 12.82 10.97 11.82
CA ARG A 84 14.20 10.53 12.07
C ARG A 84 14.37 9.91 13.47
N ARG A 85 14.66 8.62 13.52
CA ARG A 85 15.03 7.87 14.73
C ARG A 85 14.07 8.05 15.91
N GLU A 86 12.77 8.18 15.64
CA GLU A 86 11.77 7.89 16.68
C GLU A 86 11.84 6.39 17.05
N VAL A 87 11.31 6.02 18.22
CA VAL A 87 11.68 4.79 18.94
C VAL A 87 11.34 3.48 18.18
N VAL A 88 10.47 3.52 17.17
CA VAL A 88 10.05 2.35 16.37
C VAL A 88 9.99 2.73 14.90
N TYR A 89 10.69 1.97 14.04
CA TYR A 89 10.50 2.02 12.59
C TYR A 89 9.18 1.34 12.21
N ASN A 90 8.44 1.92 11.27
CA ASN A 90 7.16 1.38 10.83
C ASN A 90 7.36 0.17 9.90
N PHE A 91 6.89 -1.01 10.35
CA PHE A 91 6.79 -2.24 9.55
C PHE A 91 5.41 -2.88 9.74
N GLU A 92 4.37 -2.05 9.84
CA GLU A 92 2.99 -2.48 10.13
C GLU A 92 2.05 -2.18 8.95
N GLY A 93 0.94 -2.93 8.88
CA GLY A 93 -0.08 -2.76 7.83
C GLY A 93 0.52 -2.83 6.43
N ASN A 94 0.18 -1.85 5.58
CA ASN A 94 0.70 -1.71 4.22
C ASN A 94 2.25 -1.58 4.15
N TYR A 95 2.96 -1.32 5.26
CA TYR A 95 4.42 -1.21 5.32
C TYR A 95 5.11 -2.45 5.93
N ASP A 96 4.38 -3.54 6.19
CA ASP A 96 4.97 -4.81 6.62
C ASP A 96 5.68 -5.55 5.47
N LEU A 97 6.87 -5.05 5.11
CA LEU A 97 7.78 -5.65 4.12
C LEU A 97 8.10 -7.11 4.44
N ILE A 98 8.21 -7.48 5.72
CA ILE A 98 8.60 -8.83 6.14
C ILE A 98 7.46 -9.81 5.89
N ARG A 99 6.22 -9.46 6.23
CA ARG A 99 5.04 -10.25 5.85
C ARG A 99 4.92 -10.35 4.33
N PHE A 100 5.07 -9.24 3.59
CA PHE A 100 5.00 -9.29 2.12
C PHE A 100 6.01 -10.28 1.51
N LEU A 101 7.28 -10.22 1.93
CA LEU A 101 8.32 -11.16 1.48
C LEU A 101 8.03 -12.61 1.90
N LYS A 102 7.44 -12.83 3.07
CA LYS A 102 6.96 -14.16 3.50
C LYS A 102 5.81 -14.66 2.64
N GLU A 103 4.88 -13.81 2.18
CA GLU A 103 3.84 -14.23 1.24
C GLU A 103 4.42 -14.61 -0.14
N VAL A 104 5.46 -13.90 -0.61
CA VAL A 104 6.21 -14.27 -1.82
C VAL A 104 6.87 -15.65 -1.66
N GLN A 105 7.49 -15.90 -0.50
CA GLN A 105 8.08 -17.20 -0.14
C GLN A 105 7.02 -18.32 -0.03
N ASN A 106 5.89 -18.05 0.62
CA ASN A 106 4.76 -18.98 0.77
C ASN A 106 4.17 -19.38 -0.58
N ALA A 107 4.12 -18.44 -1.53
CA ALA A 107 3.73 -18.72 -2.90
C ALA A 107 4.79 -19.54 -3.67
N GLY A 108 6.00 -19.70 -3.14
CA GLY A 108 7.12 -20.37 -3.83
C GLY A 108 7.64 -19.59 -5.04
N LEU A 109 7.64 -18.25 -4.93
CA LEU A 109 8.30 -17.35 -5.87
C LEU A 109 9.59 -16.79 -5.24
N TYR A 110 10.52 -16.35 -6.09
CA TYR A 110 11.67 -15.57 -5.64
C TYR A 110 11.31 -14.09 -5.43
N ALA A 111 12.22 -13.34 -4.80
CA ALA A 111 12.11 -11.90 -4.61
C ALA A 111 13.35 -11.16 -5.17
N ILE A 112 13.09 -10.03 -5.83
CA ILE A 112 14.10 -9.02 -6.20
C ILE A 112 13.84 -7.79 -5.33
N LEU A 113 14.71 -7.53 -4.36
CA LEU A 113 14.50 -6.49 -3.34
C LEU A 113 15.30 -5.23 -3.65
N ARG A 114 14.63 -4.23 -4.22
CA ARG A 114 15.26 -2.97 -4.65
C ARG A 114 15.28 -1.97 -3.50
N ILE A 115 16.30 -2.06 -2.64
CA ILE A 115 16.35 -1.27 -1.41
C ILE A 115 16.42 0.23 -1.68
N GLY A 116 17.13 0.66 -2.72
CA GLY A 116 17.32 2.08 -3.04
C GLY A 116 18.44 2.71 -2.22
N PRO A 117 18.18 3.63 -1.27
CA PRO A 117 16.87 4.03 -0.74
C PRO A 117 16.24 5.23 -1.46
N TYR A 118 16.94 5.85 -2.40
CA TYR A 118 16.26 6.55 -3.49
C TYR A 118 15.70 5.52 -4.46
N VAL A 119 14.41 5.61 -4.77
CA VAL A 119 13.69 4.63 -5.60
C VAL A 119 12.99 5.23 -6.81
N CYS A 120 12.91 6.55 -6.93
CA CYS A 120 12.02 7.25 -7.87
C CYS A 120 10.55 6.79 -7.70
N ALA A 121 10.15 5.72 -8.40
CA ALA A 121 8.90 4.97 -8.27
C ALA A 121 7.60 5.78 -8.44
N GLU A 122 7.68 6.98 -9.04
CA GLU A 122 6.69 8.06 -8.95
C GLU A 122 6.24 8.38 -7.50
N TRP A 123 7.11 8.06 -6.55
CA TRP A 123 6.85 8.19 -5.14
C TRP A 123 7.30 9.56 -4.64
N ASN A 124 6.56 10.10 -3.68
CA ASN A 124 6.77 11.39 -3.04
C ASN A 124 8.22 11.54 -2.59
N TYR A 125 8.90 12.59 -3.08
CA TYR A 125 10.31 12.85 -2.77
C TYR A 125 11.26 11.68 -3.10
N GLY A 126 10.93 10.88 -4.14
CA GLY A 126 11.76 9.77 -4.60
C GLY A 126 11.87 8.60 -3.61
N GLY A 127 10.95 8.53 -2.64
CA GLY A 127 10.98 7.58 -1.52
C GLY A 127 11.75 8.06 -0.28
N LEU A 128 12.43 9.21 -0.36
CA LEU A 128 13.26 9.72 0.74
C LEU A 128 12.42 10.45 1.81
N PRO A 129 12.69 10.25 3.10
CA PRO A 129 12.07 11.06 4.15
C PRO A 129 12.45 12.54 4.06
N VAL A 130 11.46 13.43 4.08
CA VAL A 130 11.68 14.88 3.89
C VAL A 130 12.49 15.52 5.04
N TRP A 131 12.55 14.90 6.22
CA TRP A 131 13.41 15.36 7.31
C TRP A 131 14.91 15.34 6.98
N LEU A 132 15.35 14.57 5.97
CA LEU A 132 16.73 14.59 5.47
C LEU A 132 17.14 16.00 5.01
N TYR A 133 16.24 16.70 4.32
CA TYR A 133 16.47 18.06 3.81
C TYR A 133 16.87 19.07 4.90
N ASN A 134 16.35 18.88 6.11
CA ASN A 134 16.60 19.76 7.25
C ASN A 134 17.88 19.39 8.04
N ILE A 135 18.65 18.37 7.62
CA ILE A 135 19.94 18.03 8.26
C ILE A 135 21.03 19.03 7.82
N PRO A 136 21.75 19.67 8.75
CA PRO A 136 22.81 20.62 8.41
C PRO A 136 23.89 20.01 7.51
N GLY A 137 24.08 20.60 6.33
CA GLY A 137 25.08 20.15 5.35
C GLY A 137 24.68 18.92 4.53
N MET A 138 23.43 18.47 4.60
CA MET A 138 22.91 17.40 3.74
C MET A 138 23.00 17.76 2.26
N GLN A 139 23.43 16.81 1.44
CA GLN A 139 23.28 16.81 -0.01
C GLN A 139 22.97 15.37 -0.41
N THR A 140 21.77 15.10 -0.94
CA THR A 140 21.38 13.71 -1.24
C THR A 140 22.05 13.21 -2.53
N ARG A 141 22.19 11.88 -2.64
CA ARG A 141 22.71 11.17 -3.82
C ARG A 141 24.09 11.64 -4.29
N THR A 142 25.00 11.90 -3.36
CA THR A 142 26.39 12.31 -3.67
C THR A 142 27.35 11.97 -2.54
N ASP A 143 28.65 12.22 -2.72
CA ASP A 143 29.71 11.94 -1.74
C ASP A 143 29.68 12.98 -0.59
N ASN A 144 28.62 12.89 0.20
CA ASN A 144 28.29 13.76 1.33
C ASN A 144 28.17 12.90 2.58
N GLN A 145 28.94 13.19 3.63
CA GLN A 145 28.97 12.30 4.81
C GLN A 145 27.61 12.19 5.53
N PRO A 146 26.87 13.29 5.81
CA PRO A 146 25.51 13.19 6.35
C PRO A 146 24.56 12.31 5.53
N TRP A 147 24.61 12.38 4.20
CA TRP A 147 23.81 11.51 3.32
C TRP A 147 24.23 10.04 3.45
N LYS A 148 25.53 9.75 3.30
CA LYS A 148 26.07 8.39 3.38
C LYS A 148 25.79 7.73 4.73
N ASP A 149 25.91 8.48 5.83
CA ASP A 149 25.59 7.99 7.17
C ASP A 149 24.12 7.55 7.28
N GLU A 150 23.16 8.37 6.82
CA GLU A 150 21.74 8.03 6.90
C GLU A 150 21.32 6.92 5.90
N MET A 151 21.84 6.97 4.67
CA MET A 151 21.63 5.91 3.69
C MET A 151 22.16 4.57 4.20
N GLN A 152 23.37 4.53 4.77
CA GLN A 152 23.93 3.31 5.33
C GLN A 152 23.12 2.80 6.53
N ASN A 153 22.66 3.68 7.43
CA ASN A 153 21.80 3.28 8.55
C ASN A 153 20.54 2.57 8.06
N PHE A 154 19.84 3.15 7.07
CA PHE A 154 18.60 2.57 6.56
C PHE A 154 18.82 1.29 5.75
N THR A 155 19.81 1.25 4.85
CA THR A 155 20.13 0.02 4.11
C THR A 155 20.55 -1.10 5.06
N THR A 156 21.34 -0.80 6.10
CA THR A 156 21.72 -1.78 7.14
C THR A 156 20.50 -2.31 7.88
N LEU A 157 19.57 -1.43 8.32
CA LEU A 157 18.32 -1.83 8.97
C LEU A 157 17.50 -2.82 8.12
N ILE A 158 17.36 -2.55 6.81
CA ILE A 158 16.61 -3.43 5.91
C ILE A 158 17.33 -4.77 5.75
N VAL A 159 18.64 -4.76 5.52
CA VAL A 159 19.46 -5.99 5.41
C VAL A 159 19.41 -6.82 6.69
N ASP A 160 19.55 -6.21 7.85
CA ASP A 160 19.53 -6.90 9.15
C ASP A 160 18.16 -7.55 9.38
N LYS A 161 17.06 -6.85 9.08
CA LYS A 161 15.70 -7.40 9.19
C LYS A 161 15.47 -8.60 8.26
N VAL A 162 15.89 -8.54 7.00
CA VAL A 162 15.73 -9.70 6.09
C VAL A 162 16.64 -10.87 6.47
N LYS A 163 17.81 -10.61 7.07
CA LYS A 163 18.71 -11.66 7.61
C LYS A 163 18.17 -12.33 8.87
N GLU A 164 17.63 -11.54 9.80
CA GLU A 164 17.04 -12.01 11.06
C GLU A 164 15.84 -12.93 10.77
N GLU A 165 15.04 -12.57 9.77
CA GLU A 165 13.88 -13.32 9.29
C GLU A 165 14.21 -14.41 8.24
N ARG A 166 15.50 -14.63 7.95
CA ARG A 166 16.02 -15.66 7.02
C ARG A 166 15.47 -15.57 5.59
N LEU A 167 15.28 -14.37 5.09
CA LEU A 167 14.68 -14.09 3.78
C LEU A 167 15.70 -14.07 2.62
N LEU A 168 17.01 -14.18 2.88
CA LEU A 168 18.01 -14.44 1.83
C LEU A 168 17.86 -15.85 1.26
N ALA A 169 18.02 -16.04 -0.05
CA ALA A 169 18.01 -17.38 -0.67
C ALA A 169 19.03 -18.34 -0.05
N THR A 170 20.22 -17.83 0.32
CA THR A 170 21.27 -18.56 1.04
C THR A 170 20.89 -18.95 2.48
N GLN A 171 19.81 -18.40 3.03
CA GLN A 171 19.18 -18.78 4.30
C GLN A 171 17.89 -19.61 4.11
N GLY A 172 17.51 -19.92 2.86
CA GLY A 172 16.27 -20.60 2.48
C GLY A 172 15.07 -19.67 2.22
N GLY A 173 15.31 -18.36 2.15
CA GLY A 173 14.33 -17.32 1.83
C GLY A 173 14.11 -17.09 0.33
N PRO A 174 13.27 -16.13 -0.06
CA PRO A 174 12.97 -15.87 -1.46
C PRO A 174 13.98 -14.93 -2.16
N ILE A 175 14.77 -14.12 -1.44
CA ILE A 175 15.54 -13.02 -2.05
C ILE A 175 16.75 -13.55 -2.83
N ILE A 176 16.73 -13.38 -4.15
CA ILE A 176 17.79 -13.80 -5.09
C ILE A 176 18.60 -12.63 -5.68
N LEU A 177 18.10 -11.40 -5.54
CA LEU A 177 18.78 -10.18 -5.99
C LEU A 177 18.44 -9.01 -5.07
N PHE A 178 19.42 -8.12 -4.89
CA PHE A 178 19.22 -6.80 -4.31
C PHE A 178 19.54 -5.69 -5.32
N GLN A 179 18.95 -4.50 -5.15
CA GLN A 179 19.41 -3.27 -5.84
C GLN A 179 19.80 -2.19 -4.83
N ILE A 180 20.92 -1.53 -5.10
CA ILE A 180 21.37 -0.29 -4.43
C ILE A 180 21.30 0.88 -5.41
N GLU A 181 20.89 2.06 -4.94
CA GLU A 181 20.48 3.21 -5.75
C GLU A 181 19.34 2.88 -6.75
N ASN A 182 18.94 3.86 -7.56
CA ASN A 182 18.03 3.70 -8.67
C ASN A 182 18.32 4.74 -9.76
N GLU A 183 18.69 4.32 -10.96
CA GLU A 183 18.89 5.20 -12.13
C GLU A 183 19.82 6.41 -11.86
N TYR A 184 20.95 6.19 -11.20
CA TYR A 184 21.89 7.27 -10.88
C TYR A 184 22.73 7.71 -12.10
N GLY A 185 23.17 6.75 -12.93
CA GLY A 185 23.80 7.00 -14.23
C GLY A 185 22.82 7.28 -15.39
N ASN A 186 21.52 7.47 -15.12
CA ASN A 186 20.54 7.72 -16.18
C ASN A 186 20.62 9.16 -16.69
N GLY A 187 20.85 9.33 -18.00
CA GLY A 187 21.09 10.63 -18.62
C GLY A 187 22.27 11.36 -17.99
N ASP A 188 22.07 12.62 -17.60
CA ASP A 188 23.12 13.47 -17.03
C ASP A 188 23.12 13.51 -15.49
N ILE A 189 22.39 12.62 -14.79
CA ILE A 189 22.20 12.71 -13.33
C ILE A 189 23.54 12.66 -12.58
N GLU A 190 24.34 11.62 -12.75
CA GLU A 190 25.67 11.51 -12.15
C GLU A 190 26.64 12.61 -12.64
N ILE A 191 26.57 12.95 -13.93
CA ILE A 191 27.40 13.99 -14.56
C ILE A 191 27.23 15.35 -13.84
N HIS A 192 26.01 15.68 -13.40
CA HIS A 192 25.73 16.88 -12.62
C HIS A 192 26.41 16.92 -11.23
N TYR A 193 26.70 15.77 -10.61
CA TYR A 193 27.48 15.67 -9.36
C TYR A 193 28.99 15.54 -9.61
N GLY A 194 29.42 15.28 -10.84
CA GLY A 194 30.82 15.18 -11.24
C GLY A 194 31.59 14.10 -10.49
N GLU A 195 32.84 14.37 -10.14
CA GLU A 195 33.71 13.41 -9.41
C GLU A 195 33.11 12.93 -8.07
N ALA A 196 32.28 13.75 -7.42
CA ALA A 196 31.57 13.35 -6.20
C ALA A 196 30.49 12.29 -6.47
N GLY A 197 29.91 12.26 -7.68
CA GLY A 197 29.00 11.19 -8.12
C GLY A 197 29.74 9.85 -8.28
N HIS A 198 30.86 9.85 -9.01
CA HIS A 198 31.68 8.64 -9.17
C HIS A 198 32.22 8.09 -7.84
N ARG A 199 32.63 8.96 -6.89
CA ARG A 199 33.04 8.48 -5.55
C ARG A 199 31.84 7.94 -4.75
N TYR A 200 30.66 8.52 -4.90
CA TYR A 200 29.43 8.04 -4.28
C TYR A 200 28.99 6.67 -4.82
N ILE A 201 29.03 6.45 -6.14
CA ILE A 201 28.59 5.17 -6.72
C ILE A 201 29.54 4.02 -6.34
N ASN A 202 30.85 4.30 -6.31
CA ASN A 202 31.85 3.40 -5.75
C ASN A 202 31.63 3.12 -4.25
N TRP A 203 31.26 4.13 -3.46
CA TRP A 203 30.91 3.91 -2.06
C TRP A 203 29.63 3.07 -1.91
N CYS A 204 28.59 3.28 -2.74
CA CYS A 204 27.35 2.50 -2.71
C CYS A 204 27.61 1.01 -2.94
N ALA A 205 28.38 0.67 -3.98
CA ALA A 205 28.75 -0.71 -4.31
C ALA A 205 29.53 -1.38 -3.15
N ASN A 206 30.55 -0.71 -2.61
CA ASN A 206 31.34 -1.22 -1.48
C ASN A 206 30.50 -1.40 -0.20
N MET A 207 29.57 -0.47 0.07
CA MET A 207 28.69 -0.53 1.23
C MET A 207 27.70 -1.70 1.10
N ALA A 208 27.05 -1.85 -0.06
CA ALA A 208 26.13 -2.94 -0.35
C ALA A 208 26.79 -4.33 -0.26
N GLU A 209 27.95 -4.51 -0.90
CA GLU A 209 28.74 -5.74 -0.86
C GLU A 209 29.21 -6.09 0.57
N SER A 210 29.56 -5.08 1.38
CA SER A 210 29.93 -5.29 2.78
C SER A 210 28.77 -5.74 3.67
N LEU A 211 27.53 -5.49 3.24
CA LEU A 211 26.31 -5.92 3.92
C LEU A 211 25.87 -7.32 3.48
N VAL A 212 25.88 -7.63 2.19
CA VAL A 212 25.52 -8.96 1.65
C VAL A 212 26.46 -9.29 0.49
N SER A 213 27.19 -10.39 0.57
CA SER A 213 28.17 -10.84 -0.44
C SER A 213 27.85 -12.22 -1.04
N ASP A 214 26.75 -12.84 -0.60
CA ASP A 214 26.31 -14.20 -0.97
C ASP A 214 25.00 -14.22 -1.78
N VAL A 215 24.42 -13.03 -2.03
CA VAL A 215 23.33 -12.79 -2.98
C VAL A 215 23.73 -11.61 -3.86
N PRO A 216 23.66 -11.69 -5.21
CA PRO A 216 24.16 -10.63 -6.08
C PRO A 216 23.39 -9.30 -5.96
N TRP A 217 24.13 -8.20 -6.15
CA TRP A 217 23.59 -6.85 -6.23
C TRP A 217 23.55 -6.32 -7.66
N ILE A 218 22.53 -5.51 -7.94
CA ILE A 218 22.31 -4.88 -9.24
C ILE A 218 22.23 -3.36 -9.11
N MET A 219 22.44 -2.65 -10.22
CA MET A 219 22.25 -1.20 -10.35
C MET A 219 21.60 -0.89 -11.71
N CYS A 220 20.40 -0.31 -11.71
CA CYS A 220 19.69 0.01 -12.96
C CYS A 220 20.15 1.35 -13.56
N GLN A 221 20.27 1.38 -14.89
CA GLN A 221 20.79 2.53 -15.66
C GLN A 221 22.13 3.07 -15.13
N GLN A 222 23.06 2.18 -14.79
CA GLN A 222 24.40 2.52 -14.29
C GLN A 222 25.47 1.91 -15.20
N SER A 223 25.89 2.63 -16.24
CA SER A 223 26.80 2.10 -17.27
C SER A 223 28.19 1.74 -16.73
N ASP A 224 28.67 2.44 -15.70
CA ASP A 224 29.96 2.24 -15.02
C ASP A 224 29.83 1.53 -13.65
N ALA A 225 28.73 0.79 -13.41
CA ALA A 225 28.48 0.06 -12.16
C ALA A 225 29.75 -0.69 -11.65
N PRO A 226 30.26 -0.35 -10.46
CA PRO A 226 31.49 -0.94 -9.93
C PRO A 226 31.32 -2.43 -9.65
N GLN A 227 32.34 -3.22 -9.93
CA GLN A 227 32.30 -4.66 -9.62
C GLN A 227 32.26 -4.91 -8.10
N PRO A 228 31.49 -5.91 -7.62
CA PRO A 228 30.81 -6.96 -8.37
C PRO A 228 29.35 -6.65 -8.79
N MET A 229 28.91 -5.39 -8.75
CA MET A 229 27.53 -5.03 -9.09
C MET A 229 27.21 -5.34 -10.57
N ILE A 230 26.01 -5.87 -10.83
CA ILE A 230 25.48 -6.09 -12.19
C ILE A 230 24.75 -4.83 -12.66
N ASN A 231 25.19 -4.20 -13.76
CA ASN A 231 24.40 -3.14 -14.37
C ASN A 231 23.19 -3.69 -15.15
N THR A 232 22.06 -3.00 -15.07
CA THR A 232 20.78 -3.46 -15.66
C THR A 232 20.08 -2.36 -16.46
N CYS A 233 19.20 -2.78 -17.37
CA CYS A 233 18.47 -1.88 -18.26
C CYS A 233 17.03 -1.62 -17.78
N ASN A 234 16.54 -0.40 -18.03
CA ASN A 234 15.14 0.02 -17.86
C ASN A 234 14.61 0.60 -19.18
N GLY A 235 13.31 0.49 -19.45
CA GLY A 235 12.71 1.18 -20.61
C GLY A 235 11.44 0.54 -21.16
N PHE A 236 10.95 1.11 -22.26
CA PHE A 236 9.98 0.45 -23.14
C PHE A 236 10.67 -0.53 -24.11
N SER A 237 11.82 -0.14 -24.65
CA SER A 237 12.52 -0.77 -25.77
C SER A 237 14.02 -0.51 -25.70
N GLY A 238 14.84 -1.26 -26.45
CA GLY A 238 16.29 -1.07 -26.52
C GLY A 238 17.08 -1.87 -25.49
N CYS A 239 16.42 -2.47 -24.49
CA CYS A 239 17.05 -3.45 -23.61
C CYS A 239 17.39 -4.76 -24.35
N ASP A 240 16.89 -4.98 -25.57
CA ASP A 240 17.37 -6.01 -26.49
C ASP A 240 18.74 -5.65 -27.11
N ALA A 241 19.06 -4.37 -27.29
CA ALA A 241 20.39 -3.90 -27.67
C ALA A 241 21.36 -3.70 -26.49
N PHE A 242 20.85 -3.58 -25.27
CA PHE A 242 21.67 -3.44 -24.05
C PHE A 242 22.66 -4.60 -23.87
N THR A 243 23.86 -4.27 -23.40
CA THR A 243 24.94 -5.21 -23.04
C THR A 243 25.49 -4.82 -21.66
N PRO A 244 25.63 -5.76 -20.70
CA PRO A 244 26.26 -5.49 -19.41
C PRO A 244 27.70 -4.96 -19.56
N ASN A 245 28.17 -4.19 -18.57
CA ASN A 245 29.50 -3.57 -18.58
C ASN A 245 30.65 -4.54 -18.28
N ASN A 246 30.32 -5.77 -17.86
CA ASN A 246 31.25 -6.87 -17.64
C ASN A 246 30.72 -8.13 -18.36
N GLY A 247 31.59 -8.81 -19.10
CA GLY A 247 31.27 -10.08 -19.78
C GLY A 247 30.96 -11.26 -18.86
N ASN A 248 31.20 -11.13 -17.55
CA ASN A 248 30.78 -12.10 -16.53
C ASN A 248 29.41 -11.78 -15.89
N SER A 249 28.76 -10.68 -16.30
CA SER A 249 27.45 -10.29 -15.80
C SER A 249 26.34 -10.74 -16.77
N PRO A 250 25.21 -11.27 -16.28
CA PRO A 250 24.08 -11.65 -17.11
C PRO A 250 23.32 -10.42 -17.59
N LYS A 251 22.59 -10.56 -18.69
CA LYS A 251 21.75 -9.50 -19.24
C LYS A 251 20.38 -9.47 -18.54
N ILE A 252 20.17 -8.42 -17.76
CA ILE A 252 18.98 -8.20 -16.91
C ILE A 252 18.24 -6.93 -17.32
N TRP A 253 16.92 -7.02 -17.42
CA TRP A 253 15.99 -5.90 -17.63
C TRP A 253 15.12 -5.74 -16.37
N THR A 254 15.42 -4.72 -15.57
CA THR A 254 14.79 -4.44 -14.26
C THR A 254 13.46 -3.69 -14.38
N GLU A 255 13.25 -2.88 -15.42
CA GLU A 255 11.94 -2.24 -15.65
C GLU A 255 11.52 -2.28 -17.12
N ASN A 256 10.72 -3.29 -17.48
CA ASN A 256 9.93 -3.26 -18.71
C ASN A 256 8.62 -2.52 -18.44
N TRP A 257 8.53 -1.26 -18.87
CA TRP A 257 7.43 -0.37 -18.50
C TRP A 257 6.09 -0.80 -19.13
N THR A 258 5.19 -1.46 -18.39
CA THR A 258 3.95 -2.07 -18.92
C THR A 258 2.88 -1.08 -19.40
N GLY A 259 3.11 0.21 -19.16
CA GLY A 259 2.27 1.36 -19.41
C GLY A 259 3.01 2.59 -18.90
N TRP A 260 2.31 3.53 -18.25
CA TRP A 260 2.94 4.74 -17.68
C TRP A 260 2.14 5.26 -16.48
N PRO A 261 2.75 5.97 -15.50
CA PRO A 261 2.01 6.68 -14.46
C PRO A 261 1.09 7.76 -15.04
N LYS A 262 -0.02 8.02 -14.34
CA LYS A 262 -0.95 9.10 -14.69
C LYS A 262 -0.71 10.36 -13.84
N ASN A 263 -0.83 11.52 -14.48
CA ASN A 263 -0.77 12.84 -13.85
C ASN A 263 -2.13 13.54 -13.86
N TRP A 264 -2.38 14.40 -12.87
CA TRP A 264 -3.56 15.29 -12.88
C TRP A 264 -3.52 16.22 -14.10
N GLY A 265 -4.62 16.31 -14.85
CA GLY A 265 -4.74 17.06 -16.10
C GLY A 265 -4.32 16.31 -17.37
N TYR A 266 -3.94 15.04 -17.27
CA TYR A 266 -3.51 14.21 -18.41
C TYR A 266 -4.47 13.03 -18.66
N PRO A 267 -4.56 12.55 -19.92
CA PRO A 267 -5.34 11.36 -20.31
C PRO A 267 -4.70 10.06 -19.78
N ASP A 268 -5.41 8.94 -19.92
CA ASP A 268 -4.93 7.61 -19.53
C ASP A 268 -3.94 7.04 -20.56
N PRO A 269 -2.67 6.76 -20.19
CA PRO A 269 -1.71 6.13 -21.07
C PRO A 269 -1.86 4.61 -21.07
N HIS A 270 -1.89 3.99 -22.25
CA HIS A 270 -1.95 2.53 -22.42
C HIS A 270 -0.81 2.04 -23.30
N ARG A 271 -0.31 0.82 -23.03
CA ARG A 271 0.71 0.16 -23.86
C ARG A 271 0.16 -1.19 -24.37
N PRO A 272 -0.02 -1.36 -25.70
CA PRO A 272 -0.52 -2.60 -26.28
C PRO A 272 0.30 -3.82 -25.84
N VAL A 273 -0.39 -4.94 -25.54
CA VAL A 273 0.31 -6.14 -25.06
C VAL A 273 1.19 -6.75 -26.14
N GLU A 274 0.82 -6.61 -27.40
CA GLU A 274 1.58 -7.08 -28.56
C GLU A 274 2.96 -6.40 -28.63
N GLU A 275 3.02 -5.12 -28.26
CA GLU A 275 4.26 -4.35 -28.21
C GLU A 275 5.08 -4.70 -26.96
N VAL A 276 4.46 -4.88 -25.79
CA VAL A 276 5.15 -5.41 -24.58
C VAL A 276 5.76 -6.78 -24.88
N ALA A 277 4.96 -7.69 -25.46
CA ALA A 277 5.38 -9.05 -25.80
C ALA A 277 6.47 -9.07 -26.87
N PHE A 278 6.40 -8.18 -27.87
CA PHE A 278 7.45 -8.01 -28.88
C PHE A 278 8.79 -7.68 -28.23
N GLN A 279 8.84 -6.67 -27.35
CA GLN A 279 10.09 -6.26 -26.72
C GLN A 279 10.64 -7.33 -25.76
N VAL A 280 9.78 -8.05 -25.03
CA VAL A 280 10.19 -9.18 -24.19
C VAL A 280 10.75 -10.33 -25.03
N ALA A 281 10.09 -10.71 -26.13
CA ALA A 281 10.60 -11.75 -27.03
C ALA A 281 11.94 -11.35 -27.67
N ARG A 282 12.10 -10.08 -28.09
CA ARG A 282 13.36 -9.50 -28.57
C ARG A 282 14.47 -9.53 -27.53
N PHE A 283 14.14 -9.29 -26.26
CA PHE A 283 15.10 -9.37 -25.15
C PHE A 283 15.63 -10.81 -24.95
N PHE A 284 14.76 -11.82 -24.91
CA PHE A 284 15.19 -13.23 -24.81
C PHE A 284 15.90 -13.72 -26.08
N GLN A 285 15.46 -13.28 -27.27
CA GLN A 285 16.16 -13.52 -28.53
C GLN A 285 17.62 -13.00 -28.51
N SER A 286 17.89 -11.93 -27.76
CA SER A 286 19.20 -11.26 -27.67
C SER A 286 19.96 -11.58 -26.37
N ASN A 287 19.92 -12.84 -25.91
CA ASN A 287 20.60 -13.36 -24.72
C ASN A 287 20.17 -12.75 -23.37
N GLY A 288 19.03 -12.05 -23.30
CA GLY A 288 18.43 -11.67 -22.03
C GLY A 288 17.98 -12.90 -21.23
N THR A 289 18.16 -12.89 -19.90
CA THR A 289 17.81 -14.04 -19.04
C THR A 289 16.99 -13.68 -17.80
N VAL A 290 16.94 -12.42 -17.39
CA VAL A 290 16.03 -11.92 -16.34
C VAL A 290 15.27 -10.70 -16.86
N GLN A 291 13.94 -10.76 -16.88
CA GLN A 291 13.09 -9.64 -17.28
C GLN A 291 12.01 -9.40 -16.22
N ASN A 292 11.90 -8.15 -15.78
CA ASN A 292 10.89 -7.70 -14.83
C ASN A 292 9.87 -6.74 -15.46
N TYR A 293 8.58 -6.93 -15.15
CA TYR A 293 7.49 -6.03 -15.56
C TYR A 293 7.27 -4.92 -14.54
N TYR A 294 7.51 -3.67 -14.94
CA TYR A 294 7.23 -2.50 -14.12
C TYR A 294 6.00 -1.77 -14.70
N MET A 295 4.78 -1.95 -14.20
CA MET A 295 4.34 -2.71 -13.03
C MET A 295 3.63 -3.99 -13.43
N TYR A 296 3.73 -5.04 -12.62
CA TYR A 296 2.84 -6.20 -12.77
C TYR A 296 1.51 -6.01 -12.04
N HIS A 297 1.57 -5.40 -10.85
CA HIS A 297 0.43 -4.73 -10.21
C HIS A 297 0.88 -3.35 -9.75
N GLY A 298 0.27 -2.30 -10.30
CA GLY A 298 0.60 -0.92 -9.95
C GLY A 298 -0.05 -0.45 -8.65
N GLY A 299 -1.35 -0.72 -8.47
CA GLY A 299 -2.10 -0.42 -7.25
C GLY A 299 -2.49 1.05 -7.08
N THR A 300 -2.59 1.50 -5.82
CA THR A 300 -3.08 2.83 -5.43
C THR A 300 -2.05 3.56 -4.56
N ASN A 301 -1.81 4.84 -4.84
CA ASN A 301 -1.06 5.77 -4.00
C ASN A 301 -1.92 6.23 -2.80
N PHE A 302 -2.13 5.35 -1.82
CA PHE A 302 -2.90 5.65 -0.60
C PHE A 302 -2.30 6.83 0.21
N GLY A 303 -3.15 7.52 0.97
CA GLY A 303 -2.72 8.67 1.76
C GLY A 303 -2.17 9.83 0.92
N ARG A 304 -1.33 10.67 1.56
CA ARG A 304 -0.74 11.85 0.94
C ARG A 304 0.78 11.78 0.71
N THR A 305 1.44 10.74 1.22
CA THR A 305 2.90 10.58 1.18
C THR A 305 3.37 9.51 0.18
N SER A 306 2.47 9.06 -0.71
CA SER A 306 2.76 8.08 -1.77
C SER A 306 3.01 8.72 -3.13
N GLY A 307 2.00 9.19 -3.86
CA GLY A 307 2.20 9.77 -5.19
C GLY A 307 2.72 11.21 -5.15
N GLY A 308 3.69 11.55 -6.01
CA GLY A 308 4.12 12.95 -6.20
C GLY A 308 5.28 13.14 -7.18
N PRO A 309 5.42 14.33 -7.80
CA PRO A 309 4.48 15.46 -7.80
C PRO A 309 3.43 15.29 -8.91
N TYR A 310 2.20 15.76 -8.68
CA TYR A 310 1.07 15.69 -9.63
C TYR A 310 0.65 14.28 -10.12
N ILE A 311 1.30 13.22 -9.66
CA ILE A 311 0.85 11.83 -9.82
C ILE A 311 -0.55 11.68 -9.19
N VAL A 312 -1.45 10.99 -9.88
CA VAL A 312 -2.80 10.72 -9.38
C VAL A 312 -2.81 9.64 -8.29
N THR A 313 -3.94 9.46 -7.63
CA THR A 313 -4.09 8.45 -6.56
C THR A 313 -4.10 7.04 -7.14
N SER A 314 -4.66 6.83 -8.33
CA SER A 314 -4.44 5.58 -9.09
C SER A 314 -2.99 5.46 -9.54
N TYR A 315 -2.41 4.27 -9.38
CA TYR A 315 -1.15 3.89 -10.00
C TYR A 315 -1.34 2.65 -10.89
N ASP A 316 -2.49 2.54 -11.56
CA ASP A 316 -2.87 1.39 -12.40
C ASP A 316 -1.79 0.95 -13.42
N TYR A 317 -1.05 1.90 -13.99
CA TYR A 317 0.08 1.67 -14.91
C TYR A 317 -0.28 0.85 -16.17
N ASP A 318 -1.57 0.71 -16.50
CA ASP A 318 -2.06 -0.25 -17.52
C ASP A 318 -1.52 -1.68 -17.27
N ALA A 319 -1.29 -2.04 -16.00
CA ALA A 319 -0.60 -3.24 -15.58
C ALA A 319 -1.40 -4.54 -15.85
N PRO A 320 -0.74 -5.71 -15.99
CA PRO A 320 -1.38 -7.03 -16.11
C PRO A 320 -2.40 -7.33 -15.00
N LEU A 321 -2.17 -6.84 -13.78
CA LEU A 321 -3.17 -6.75 -12.72
C LEU A 321 -3.53 -5.27 -12.50
N ASP A 322 -4.81 -4.91 -12.65
CA ASP A 322 -5.28 -3.52 -12.54
C ASP A 322 -5.09 -2.94 -11.13
N GLU A 323 -5.36 -1.63 -10.95
CA GLU A 323 -5.33 -0.93 -9.65
C GLU A 323 -6.05 -1.71 -8.52
N TYR A 324 -7.09 -2.45 -8.86
CA TYR A 324 -7.97 -3.16 -7.92
C TYR A 324 -7.59 -4.64 -7.75
N GLY A 325 -6.56 -5.12 -8.46
CA GLY A 325 -6.10 -6.51 -8.46
C GLY A 325 -6.85 -7.45 -9.41
N ASN A 326 -7.68 -6.95 -10.32
CA ASN A 326 -8.33 -7.78 -11.35
C ASN A 326 -7.33 -8.13 -12.46
N ILE A 327 -7.56 -9.26 -13.13
CA ILE A 327 -6.76 -9.68 -14.28
C ILE A 327 -7.12 -8.83 -15.50
N ARG A 328 -6.19 -8.01 -15.99
CA ARG A 328 -6.36 -7.19 -17.20
C ARG A 328 -6.19 -8.04 -18.45
N GLN A 329 -7.30 -8.42 -19.07
CA GLN A 329 -7.31 -9.19 -20.31
C GLN A 329 -7.44 -8.29 -21.55
N PRO A 330 -6.64 -8.51 -22.62
CA PRO A 330 -5.83 -9.71 -22.89
C PRO A 330 -4.41 -9.67 -22.31
N LYS A 331 -4.00 -8.55 -21.68
CA LYS A 331 -2.59 -8.30 -21.32
C LYS A 331 -1.97 -9.42 -20.47
N TRP A 332 -2.65 -9.84 -19.40
CA TRP A 332 -2.16 -10.88 -18.51
C TRP A 332 -2.05 -12.25 -19.20
N GLY A 333 -3.07 -12.67 -19.95
CA GLY A 333 -3.08 -13.99 -20.59
C GLY A 333 -2.09 -14.11 -21.75
N HIS A 334 -1.96 -13.08 -22.58
CA HIS A 334 -1.02 -13.10 -23.70
C HIS A 334 0.44 -13.12 -23.21
N LEU A 335 0.75 -12.40 -22.12
CA LEU A 335 2.06 -12.49 -21.47
C LEU A 335 2.27 -13.86 -20.79
N LYS A 336 1.24 -14.46 -20.18
CA LYS A 336 1.31 -15.84 -19.66
C LYS A 336 1.63 -16.86 -20.76
N GLU A 337 1.02 -16.74 -21.94
CA GLU A 337 1.31 -17.57 -23.11
C GLU A 337 2.77 -17.36 -23.61
N LEU A 338 3.26 -16.12 -23.60
CA LEU A 338 4.67 -15.81 -23.86
C LEU A 338 5.62 -16.47 -22.85
N HIS A 339 5.34 -16.36 -21.55
CA HIS A 339 6.18 -16.94 -20.49
C HIS A 339 6.32 -18.45 -20.68
N ALA A 340 5.19 -19.15 -20.86
CA ALA A 340 5.18 -20.59 -21.12
C ALA A 340 5.99 -20.95 -22.38
N SER A 341 5.87 -20.15 -23.44
CA SER A 341 6.56 -20.38 -24.72
C SER A 341 8.08 -20.20 -24.61
N VAL A 342 8.55 -19.17 -23.88
CA VAL A 342 9.98 -18.95 -23.62
C VAL A 342 10.54 -20.01 -22.66
N LYS A 343 9.75 -20.46 -21.67
CA LYS A 343 10.16 -21.51 -20.72
C LYS A 343 10.40 -22.87 -21.40
N LEU A 344 9.68 -23.20 -22.46
CA LEU A 344 9.99 -24.37 -23.30
C LEU A 344 11.41 -24.31 -23.91
N MET A 345 11.99 -23.12 -24.03
CA MET A 345 13.35 -22.88 -24.51
C MET A 345 14.37 -22.62 -23.40
N GLU A 346 14.05 -22.75 -22.09
CA GLU A 346 14.93 -22.34 -20.98
C GLU A 346 16.35 -22.95 -21.11
N LYS A 347 16.48 -24.24 -21.42
CA LYS A 347 17.80 -24.89 -21.65
C LYS A 347 18.54 -24.37 -22.89
N ALA A 348 17.83 -24.05 -23.97
CA ALA A 348 18.44 -23.53 -25.19
C ALA A 348 18.94 -22.09 -24.98
N LEU A 349 18.17 -21.26 -24.27
CA LEU A 349 18.54 -19.89 -23.92
C LEU A 349 19.74 -19.83 -22.96
N THR A 350 19.86 -20.76 -22.01
CA THR A 350 20.92 -20.73 -20.98
C THR A 350 22.18 -21.52 -21.32
N TYR A 351 22.12 -22.54 -22.17
CA TYR A 351 23.26 -23.39 -22.52
C TYR A 351 23.52 -23.52 -24.03
N GLY A 352 22.66 -22.97 -24.88
CA GLY A 352 22.83 -23.00 -26.34
C GLY A 352 23.72 -21.88 -26.87
N GLU A 353 24.48 -22.22 -27.91
CA GLU A 353 25.15 -21.28 -28.79
C GLU A 353 24.11 -20.62 -29.72
N VAL A 354 24.38 -19.36 -30.09
CA VAL A 354 23.48 -18.53 -30.88
C VAL A 354 23.97 -18.42 -32.32
N ASP A 355 23.08 -18.68 -33.25
CA ASP A 355 23.27 -18.56 -34.70
C ASP A 355 22.17 -17.61 -35.24
N GLU A 356 22.53 -16.59 -36.00
CA GLU A 356 21.61 -15.52 -36.41
C GLU A 356 21.70 -15.20 -37.92
N ASP A 357 20.61 -15.49 -38.63
CA ASP A 357 20.43 -15.23 -40.06
C ASP A 357 19.61 -13.96 -40.29
N HIS A 358 20.26 -12.91 -40.81
CA HIS A 358 19.58 -11.69 -41.23
C HIS A 358 19.07 -11.79 -42.67
N LEU A 359 17.75 -11.87 -42.85
CA LEU A 359 17.12 -12.02 -44.18
C LEU A 359 16.86 -10.69 -44.90
N GLY A 360 17.24 -9.56 -44.31
CA GLY A 360 16.96 -8.21 -44.79
C GLY A 360 15.58 -7.68 -44.37
N ASN A 361 15.32 -6.39 -44.64
CA ASN A 361 14.04 -5.71 -44.34
C ASN A 361 13.54 -5.79 -42.87
N GLY A 362 14.45 -6.00 -41.91
CA GLY A 362 14.11 -6.19 -40.49
C GLY A 362 13.68 -7.62 -40.13
N LEU A 363 13.85 -8.59 -41.04
CA LEU A 363 13.60 -10.00 -40.80
C LEU A 363 14.87 -10.69 -40.30
N THR A 364 14.73 -11.51 -39.25
CA THR A 364 15.85 -12.23 -38.65
C THR A 364 15.38 -13.56 -38.06
N ILE A 365 16.16 -14.62 -38.28
CA ILE A 365 16.01 -15.93 -37.63
C ILE A 365 17.15 -16.05 -36.62
N THR A 366 16.82 -16.22 -35.35
CA THR A 366 17.82 -16.47 -34.30
C THR A 366 17.58 -17.87 -33.73
N LYS A 367 18.61 -18.71 -33.78
CA LYS A 367 18.55 -20.12 -33.37
C LYS A 367 19.51 -20.36 -32.20
N PHE A 368 18.98 -20.97 -31.16
CA PHE A 368 19.73 -21.45 -30.00
C PHE A 368 19.92 -22.96 -30.12
N SER A 369 21.16 -23.46 -30.12
CA SER A 369 21.43 -24.89 -30.23
C SER A 369 22.76 -25.32 -29.60
N GLY A 370 22.89 -26.60 -29.26
CA GLY A 370 24.10 -27.16 -28.65
C GLY A 370 23.99 -28.68 -28.49
N GLU A 371 25.07 -29.33 -28.06
CA GLU A 371 25.09 -30.78 -27.83
C GLU A 371 24.11 -31.17 -26.70
N GLY A 372 23.24 -32.15 -26.97
CA GLY A 372 22.23 -32.60 -26.00
C GLY A 372 21.06 -31.62 -25.76
N ILE A 373 20.97 -30.53 -26.50
CA ILE A 373 19.96 -29.48 -26.35
C ILE A 373 18.96 -29.53 -27.52
N VAL A 374 17.65 -29.49 -27.22
CA VAL A 374 16.62 -29.30 -28.25
C VAL A 374 16.73 -27.87 -28.79
N PRO A 375 16.91 -27.67 -30.10
CA PRO A 375 17.14 -26.33 -30.65
C PRO A 375 15.84 -25.51 -30.65
N GLY A 376 15.92 -24.27 -30.19
CA GLY A 376 14.80 -23.33 -30.19
C GLY A 376 15.08 -22.10 -31.06
N CYS A 377 14.06 -21.59 -31.74
CA CYS A 377 14.18 -20.52 -32.72
C CYS A 377 13.21 -19.36 -32.45
N PHE A 378 13.70 -18.13 -32.65
CA PHE A 378 12.90 -16.92 -32.77
C PHE A 378 12.88 -16.46 -34.23
N LEU A 379 11.70 -16.11 -34.72
CA LEU A 379 11.52 -15.52 -36.06
C LEU A 379 10.97 -14.12 -35.89
N SER A 380 11.81 -13.09 -36.03
CA SER A 380 11.42 -11.70 -35.77
C SER A 380 11.21 -10.89 -37.05
N ASN A 381 10.12 -10.13 -37.09
CA ASN A 381 9.86 -9.08 -38.08
C ASN A 381 9.85 -7.71 -37.37
N GLN A 382 10.94 -6.97 -37.52
CA GLN A 382 11.10 -5.62 -36.97
C GLN A 382 10.55 -4.52 -37.91
N ASN A 383 9.95 -4.87 -39.06
CA ASN A 383 9.27 -3.90 -39.90
C ASN A 383 7.97 -3.46 -39.23
N SER A 384 7.76 -2.16 -39.05
CA SER A 384 6.56 -1.61 -38.39
C SER A 384 5.33 -1.48 -39.30
N THR A 385 5.45 -1.80 -40.60
CA THR A 385 4.39 -1.56 -41.60
C THR A 385 4.10 -2.74 -42.52
N VAL A 386 5.06 -3.64 -42.74
CA VAL A 386 4.97 -4.72 -43.74
C VAL A 386 5.03 -6.09 -43.06
N ASP A 387 3.96 -6.89 -43.26
CA ASP A 387 3.93 -8.30 -42.90
C ASP A 387 4.84 -9.12 -43.83
N ALA A 388 5.37 -10.24 -43.33
CA ALA A 388 6.29 -11.09 -44.08
C ALA A 388 5.90 -12.56 -44.04
N THR A 389 6.39 -13.33 -45.01
CA THR A 389 6.41 -14.80 -44.93
C THR A 389 7.83 -15.28 -45.17
N ILE A 390 8.40 -15.99 -44.20
CA ILE A 390 9.74 -16.55 -44.30
C ILE A 390 9.70 -18.08 -44.37
N SER A 391 10.77 -18.70 -44.87
CA SER A 391 10.91 -20.16 -44.96
C SER A 391 12.02 -20.64 -44.03
N LEU A 392 11.69 -21.53 -43.10
CA LEU A 392 12.66 -22.22 -42.25
C LEU A 392 12.49 -23.74 -42.48
N GLN A 393 13.56 -24.40 -42.90
CA GLN A 393 13.58 -25.85 -43.21
C GLN A 393 12.47 -26.27 -44.21
N GLY A 394 12.13 -25.39 -45.17
CA GLY A 394 11.06 -25.62 -46.15
C GLY A 394 9.63 -25.34 -45.67
N THR A 395 9.45 -25.10 -44.36
CA THR A 395 8.16 -24.69 -43.79
C THR A 395 8.02 -23.17 -43.84
N LYS A 396 6.86 -22.68 -44.27
CA LYS A 396 6.57 -21.24 -44.36
C LYS A 396 5.90 -20.72 -43.10
N TYR A 397 6.37 -19.58 -42.58
CA TYR A 397 5.83 -18.92 -41.40
C TYR A 397 5.40 -17.50 -41.74
N PHE A 398 4.14 -17.16 -41.43
CA PHE A 398 3.62 -15.81 -41.57
C PHE A 398 3.90 -14.99 -40.30
N LEU A 399 4.63 -13.89 -40.47
CA LEU A 399 5.07 -12.97 -39.43
C LEU A 399 4.41 -11.59 -39.65
N PRO A 400 3.42 -11.21 -38.83
CA PRO A 400 2.91 -9.85 -38.80
C PRO A 400 4.02 -8.81 -38.63
N ALA A 401 3.81 -7.60 -39.12
CA ALA A 401 4.63 -6.44 -38.85
C ALA A 401 4.81 -6.25 -37.33
N TRP A 402 6.03 -5.93 -36.89
CA TRP A 402 6.38 -5.72 -35.49
C TRP A 402 6.05 -6.91 -34.58
N SER A 403 6.44 -8.12 -35.00
CA SER A 403 6.16 -9.36 -34.25
C SER A 403 7.36 -10.30 -34.15
N VAL A 404 7.33 -11.20 -33.16
CA VAL A 404 8.26 -12.33 -33.03
C VAL A 404 7.46 -13.62 -32.87
N SER A 405 7.75 -14.64 -33.68
CA SER A 405 7.27 -16.01 -33.48
C SER A 405 8.28 -16.85 -32.72
N ILE A 406 7.80 -17.70 -31.81
CA ILE A 406 8.61 -18.58 -30.96
C ILE A 406 8.36 -20.04 -31.34
N LEU A 407 9.45 -20.75 -31.65
CA LEU A 407 9.47 -22.15 -32.09
C LEU A 407 10.42 -22.95 -31.19
N PRO A 408 9.95 -23.57 -30.08
CA PRO A 408 10.82 -24.23 -29.11
C PRO A 408 11.59 -25.45 -29.61
N ASP A 409 11.21 -25.99 -30.78
CA ASP A 409 11.86 -27.09 -31.49
C ASP A 409 12.38 -26.70 -32.89
N CYS A 410 12.36 -25.40 -33.21
CA CYS A 410 12.59 -24.82 -34.55
C CYS A 410 11.66 -25.35 -35.66
N LYS A 411 10.51 -25.96 -35.34
CA LYS A 411 9.56 -26.58 -36.32
C LYS A 411 8.10 -26.19 -36.15
N LYS A 412 7.65 -25.87 -34.93
CA LYS A 412 6.26 -25.48 -34.69
C LYS A 412 6.19 -24.12 -33.99
N GLU A 413 5.51 -23.17 -34.63
CA GLU A 413 5.13 -21.92 -33.97
C GLU A 413 4.14 -22.26 -32.85
N VAL A 414 4.52 -21.98 -31.59
CA VAL A 414 3.62 -22.10 -30.43
C VAL A 414 3.00 -20.77 -30.04
N TYR A 415 3.66 -19.67 -30.39
CA TYR A 415 3.28 -18.32 -30.01
C TYR A 415 3.83 -17.30 -31.02
N ASN A 416 3.10 -16.21 -31.26
CA ASN A 416 3.59 -15.01 -31.93
C ASN A 416 3.08 -13.78 -31.18
N THR A 417 3.96 -12.79 -30.98
CA THR A 417 3.68 -11.62 -30.12
C THR A 417 2.52 -10.76 -30.60
N ALA A 418 2.14 -10.81 -31.89
CA ALA A 418 1.01 -10.06 -32.45
C ALA A 418 -0.25 -10.91 -32.69
N LYS A 419 -0.21 -12.23 -32.48
CA LYS A 419 -1.36 -13.14 -32.65
C LYS A 419 -2.04 -13.39 -31.30
N VAL A 420 -2.74 -12.38 -30.78
CA VAL A 420 -3.44 -12.46 -29.48
C VAL A 420 -4.60 -13.46 -29.55
N LYS A 421 -4.50 -14.57 -28.79
CA LYS A 421 -5.55 -15.61 -28.69
C LYS A 421 -6.38 -15.51 -27.41
N THR A 422 -5.83 -14.88 -26.37
CA THR A 422 -6.54 -14.61 -25.13
C THR A 422 -7.75 -13.69 -25.36
N GLN A 423 -8.86 -13.93 -24.66
CA GLN A 423 -9.99 -12.99 -24.63
C GLN A 423 -9.55 -11.58 -24.18
N THR A 424 -10.27 -10.55 -24.60
CA THR A 424 -10.26 -9.20 -24.04
C THR A 424 -11.40 -9.04 -23.04
N SER A 425 -11.22 -8.27 -21.95
CA SER A 425 -12.29 -8.03 -20.97
C SER A 425 -12.35 -6.56 -20.56
N ILE A 426 -13.56 -5.99 -20.56
CA ILE A 426 -13.82 -4.58 -20.24
C ILE A 426 -14.39 -4.48 -18.83
N MET A 427 -13.64 -3.81 -17.95
CA MET A 427 -14.01 -3.62 -16.55
C MET A 427 -14.96 -2.41 -16.39
N VAL A 428 -16.24 -2.69 -16.21
CA VAL A 428 -17.28 -1.68 -15.94
C VAL A 428 -17.42 -1.44 -14.44
N LYS A 429 -17.95 -0.28 -14.06
CA LYS A 429 -18.14 0.14 -12.68
C LYS A 429 -19.64 0.12 -12.43
N LYS A 430 -20.13 -0.92 -11.77
CA LYS A 430 -21.57 -1.15 -11.56
C LYS A 430 -22.02 -0.53 -10.24
N LYS A 431 -23.13 0.19 -10.24
CA LYS A 431 -23.85 0.52 -9.00
C LYS A 431 -24.32 -0.78 -8.33
N ASP A 432 -24.36 -0.81 -7.00
CA ASP A 432 -24.91 -1.94 -6.26
C ASP A 432 -26.42 -2.08 -6.54
N ASP A 433 -26.91 -3.31 -6.63
CA ASP A 433 -28.33 -3.62 -6.77
C ASP A 433 -29.05 -3.59 -5.40
N ALA A 434 -28.29 -3.57 -4.30
CA ALA A 434 -28.79 -3.37 -2.93
C ALA A 434 -29.22 -1.92 -2.66
N GLY A 435 -30.18 -1.44 -3.45
CA GLY A 435 -30.74 -0.09 -3.39
C GLY A 435 -29.84 0.98 -4.02
N ASP A 436 -30.46 2.03 -4.56
CA ASP A 436 -29.76 3.19 -5.10
C ASP A 436 -29.20 4.06 -3.96
N GLN A 437 -28.18 3.56 -3.25
CA GLN A 437 -27.59 4.20 -2.06
C GLN A 437 -27.13 5.65 -2.32
N SER A 438 -26.94 6.04 -3.59
CA SER A 438 -26.65 7.43 -3.96
C SER A 438 -27.75 8.41 -3.54
N LYS A 439 -29.00 7.96 -3.42
CA LYS A 439 -30.13 8.76 -2.91
C LYS A 439 -30.24 8.78 -1.37
N ASP A 440 -29.49 7.93 -0.67
CA ASP A 440 -29.58 7.74 0.78
C ASP A 440 -28.37 8.25 1.58
N LEU A 441 -27.29 8.72 0.92
CA LEU A 441 -26.14 9.31 1.60
C LEU A 441 -26.50 10.62 2.31
N ARG A 442 -26.66 10.56 3.64
CA ARG A 442 -26.98 11.73 4.47
C ARG A 442 -25.72 12.45 4.92
N TRP A 443 -25.40 13.54 4.22
CA TRP A 443 -24.23 14.36 4.50
C TRP A 443 -24.40 15.25 5.72
N SER A 444 -23.45 15.14 6.64
CA SER A 444 -23.13 16.17 7.63
C SER A 444 -21.91 16.96 7.15
N TRP A 445 -21.90 18.27 7.36
CA TRP A 445 -20.78 19.13 6.97
C TRP A 445 -20.38 20.06 8.11
N LYS A 446 -19.09 20.36 8.17
CA LYS A 446 -18.49 21.38 9.04
C LYS A 446 -17.65 22.29 8.14
N PRO A 447 -17.73 23.62 8.24
CA PRO A 447 -16.84 24.52 7.50
C PRO A 447 -15.52 24.75 8.23
N GLU A 448 -14.44 24.91 7.47
CA GLU A 448 -13.15 25.33 8.01
C GLU A 448 -13.19 26.82 8.38
N ARG A 449 -12.90 27.14 9.64
CA ARG A 449 -13.00 28.51 10.14
C ARG A 449 -11.66 29.22 10.05
N LEU A 450 -11.43 29.92 8.94
CA LEU A 450 -10.23 30.76 8.68
C LEU A 450 -9.71 31.57 9.88
N HIS A 451 -10.58 32.07 10.76
CA HIS A 451 -10.21 32.85 11.94
C HIS A 451 -9.67 32.02 13.12
N ASP A 452 -10.01 30.73 13.17
CA ASP A 452 -9.50 29.78 14.15
C ASP A 452 -8.25 29.06 13.57
N SER A 453 -8.22 28.81 12.25
CA SER A 453 -7.03 28.33 11.53
C SER A 453 -5.88 29.34 11.56
N ALA A 454 -6.15 30.62 11.23
CA ALA A 454 -5.16 31.72 11.28
C ALA A 454 -4.86 32.24 12.71
N LYS A 455 -5.07 31.37 13.71
CA LYS A 455 -4.69 31.57 15.12
C LYS A 455 -3.80 30.45 15.66
N GLY A 456 -3.58 29.38 14.90
CA GLY A 456 -2.86 28.20 15.36
C GLY A 456 -3.75 27.17 16.05
N PHE A 457 -3.90 25.98 15.45
CA PHE A 457 -3.94 24.76 16.24
C PHE A 457 -2.50 24.31 16.42
N GLY A 458 -1.95 24.61 17.58
CA GLY A 458 -0.50 24.61 17.82
C GLY A 458 0.06 26.02 17.92
N SER A 459 1.36 26.12 18.17
CA SER A 459 2.03 27.39 18.41
C SER A 459 2.33 28.13 17.11
N SER A 460 1.57 29.18 16.80
CA SER A 460 1.96 30.15 15.77
C SER A 460 3.38 30.66 16.05
N PHE A 461 4.32 30.49 15.14
CA PHE A 461 5.61 31.18 15.21
C PHE A 461 5.57 32.51 14.42
N THR A 462 6.66 33.27 14.45
CA THR A 462 6.80 34.48 13.65
C THR A 462 8.26 34.59 13.25
N VAL A 463 8.48 34.84 11.97
CA VAL A 463 9.79 34.94 11.33
C VAL A 463 9.79 36.18 10.45
N ASN A 464 10.95 36.80 10.26
CA ASN A 464 11.07 38.03 9.45
C ASN A 464 11.50 37.69 8.00
N LYS A 465 11.06 36.53 7.49
CA LYS A 465 11.34 36.03 6.14
C LYS A 465 10.25 35.05 5.70
N LEU A 466 10.02 34.94 4.40
CA LEU A 466 9.26 33.83 3.83
C LEU A 466 10.05 32.52 4.01
N LEU A 467 9.37 31.47 4.50
CA LEU A 467 9.94 30.12 4.58
C LEU A 467 9.57 29.31 3.33
N GLU A 468 10.48 28.44 2.92
CA GLU A 468 10.22 27.41 1.92
C GLU A 468 9.36 26.31 2.57
N GLN A 469 8.43 25.73 1.81
CA GLN A 469 7.35 24.91 2.36
C GLN A 469 7.82 23.55 2.90
N LYS A 470 8.76 22.86 2.23
CA LYS A 470 9.33 21.59 2.76
C LYS A 470 10.05 21.85 4.09
N THR A 471 10.80 22.94 4.19
CA THR A 471 11.52 23.37 5.39
C THR A 471 10.57 23.55 6.57
N ALA A 472 9.43 24.23 6.35
CA ALA A 472 8.50 24.61 7.40
C ALA A 472 7.50 23.50 7.78
N THR A 473 7.07 22.68 6.82
CA THR A 473 6.09 21.60 7.06
C THR A 473 6.74 20.26 7.37
N VAL A 474 7.99 20.05 6.94
CA VAL A 474 8.65 18.73 6.86
C VAL A 474 7.78 17.68 6.14
N ASP A 475 6.93 18.15 5.21
CA ASP A 475 5.90 17.34 4.53
C ASP A 475 4.92 16.63 5.48
N ALA A 476 4.66 17.16 6.67
CA ALA A 476 3.63 16.67 7.58
C ALA A 476 2.20 17.01 7.12
N SER A 477 2.05 17.98 6.21
CA SER A 477 0.79 18.42 5.61
C SER A 477 1.05 18.97 4.21
N ASP A 478 0.07 18.82 3.31
CA ASP A 478 0.11 19.46 1.99
C ASP A 478 0.05 21.00 2.09
N TYR A 479 -0.44 21.52 3.22
CA TYR A 479 -0.88 22.91 3.36
C TYR A 479 0.04 23.74 4.26
N LEU A 480 0.40 24.94 3.80
CA LEU A 480 1.11 25.94 4.60
C LEU A 480 0.48 27.33 4.46
N TRP A 481 0.19 27.95 5.61
CA TRP A 481 -0.33 29.31 5.70
C TRP A 481 0.78 30.34 5.91
N TYR A 482 0.80 31.35 5.05
CA TYR A 482 1.61 32.54 5.16
C TYR A 482 0.70 33.73 5.48
N THR A 483 0.82 34.32 6.67
CA THR A 483 -0.04 35.44 7.09
C THR A 483 0.77 36.72 7.28
N THR A 484 0.24 37.84 6.81
CA THR A 484 0.84 39.16 7.03
C THR A 484 -0.23 40.24 7.18
N ASN A 485 0.17 41.40 7.69
CA ASN A 485 -0.73 42.52 7.91
C ASN A 485 -0.19 43.74 7.16
N VAL A 486 -1.06 44.40 6.41
CA VAL A 486 -0.77 45.66 5.72
C VAL A 486 -1.74 46.74 6.22
N GLU A 487 -1.22 47.94 6.45
CA GLU A 487 -2.03 49.11 6.79
C GLU A 487 -2.22 49.98 5.55
N VAL A 488 -3.48 50.33 5.26
CA VAL A 488 -3.87 51.02 4.02
C VAL A 488 -4.61 52.29 4.37
N SER A 489 -4.15 53.43 3.85
CA SER A 489 -4.61 54.75 4.31
C SER A 489 -6.05 55.09 3.90
N LYS A 490 -6.50 54.59 2.75
CA LYS A 490 -7.82 54.86 2.16
C LYS A 490 -8.37 53.57 1.54
N LYS A 491 -9.64 53.58 1.11
CA LYS A 491 -10.21 52.45 0.35
C LYS A 491 -9.67 52.51 -1.07
N GLU A 492 -8.82 51.55 -1.43
CA GLU A 492 -8.16 51.52 -2.74
C GLU A 492 -8.05 50.10 -3.32
N SER A 493 -8.04 50.03 -4.65
CA SER A 493 -7.86 48.78 -5.39
C SER A 493 -6.39 48.64 -5.75
N ILE A 494 -5.77 47.58 -5.24
CA ILE A 494 -4.35 47.26 -5.36
C ILE A 494 -4.23 45.85 -5.95
N THR A 495 -3.29 45.63 -6.88
CA THR A 495 -3.01 44.26 -7.35
C THR A 495 -2.12 43.55 -6.33
N LEU A 496 -2.60 42.44 -5.79
CA LEU A 496 -1.78 41.47 -5.07
C LEU A 496 -1.10 40.58 -6.10
N SER A 497 0.24 40.55 -6.08
CA SER A 497 1.09 39.79 -7.00
C SER A 497 2.01 38.88 -6.18
N VAL A 498 1.97 37.57 -6.41
CA VAL A 498 2.69 36.56 -5.62
C VAL A 498 3.41 35.60 -6.55
N ASN A 499 4.74 35.63 -6.52
CA ASN A 499 5.57 34.60 -7.13
C ASN A 499 5.63 33.38 -6.21
N THR A 500 5.42 32.19 -6.77
CA THR A 500 5.45 30.93 -6.03
C THR A 500 6.04 29.80 -6.87
N THR A 501 6.81 28.93 -6.20
CA THR A 501 7.24 27.62 -6.72
C THR A 501 6.39 26.48 -6.13
N GLY A 502 5.19 26.82 -5.66
CA GLY A 502 4.21 25.89 -5.11
C GLY A 502 3.33 25.27 -6.19
N HIS A 503 2.60 24.23 -5.81
CA HIS A 503 1.71 23.53 -6.72
C HIS A 503 0.36 24.24 -6.89
N ILE A 504 -0.17 24.81 -5.80
CA ILE A 504 -1.41 25.60 -5.76
C ILE A 504 -1.22 26.78 -4.79
N LEU A 505 -1.88 27.90 -5.10
CA LEU A 505 -1.97 29.07 -4.22
C LEU A 505 -3.42 29.56 -4.12
N TYR A 506 -3.89 29.75 -2.89
CA TYR A 506 -5.13 30.48 -2.58
C TYR A 506 -4.78 31.77 -1.84
N ALA A 507 -5.34 32.89 -2.28
CA ALA A 507 -5.16 34.18 -1.61
C ALA A 507 -6.44 34.61 -0.92
N PHE A 508 -6.34 34.94 0.36
CA PHE A 508 -7.41 35.48 1.19
C PHE A 508 -7.04 36.87 1.69
N VAL A 509 -8.00 37.81 1.67
CA VAL A 509 -7.83 39.14 2.27
C VAL A 509 -8.98 39.42 3.20
N ASN A 510 -8.66 39.75 4.46
CA ASN A 510 -9.61 39.91 5.56
C ASN A 510 -10.56 38.70 5.73
N GLY A 511 -10.04 37.47 5.57
CA GLY A 511 -10.81 36.23 5.70
C GLY A 511 -11.75 35.92 4.52
N ARG A 512 -11.62 36.60 3.37
CA ARG A 512 -12.37 36.29 2.14
C ARG A 512 -11.42 35.86 1.04
N LEU A 513 -11.75 34.76 0.34
CA LEU A 513 -11.01 34.32 -0.84
C LEU A 513 -11.10 35.42 -1.92
N VAL A 514 -9.96 35.84 -2.45
CA VAL A 514 -9.86 36.82 -3.56
C VAL A 514 -9.42 36.17 -4.88
N GLY A 515 -8.98 34.92 -4.82
CA GLY A 515 -8.69 34.08 -5.98
C GLY A 515 -7.80 32.89 -5.61
N SER A 516 -7.77 31.92 -6.50
CA SER A 516 -6.84 30.79 -6.50
C SER A 516 -6.23 30.58 -7.88
N GLU A 517 -5.12 29.85 -7.93
CA GLU A 517 -4.42 29.45 -9.15
C GLU A 517 -3.54 28.23 -8.86
N TYR A 518 -3.34 27.36 -9.85
CA TYR A 518 -2.57 26.13 -9.74
C TYR A 518 -1.64 25.96 -10.95
N ALA A 519 -0.55 25.22 -10.75
CA ALA A 519 0.43 24.94 -11.79
C ALA A 519 -0.13 23.99 -12.87
N THR A 520 0.25 24.22 -14.12
CA THR A 520 -0.18 23.41 -15.28
C THR A 520 1.01 23.04 -16.15
N GLY A 521 0.91 21.97 -16.95
CA GLY A 521 1.94 21.59 -17.91
C GLY A 521 3.28 21.20 -17.29
N GLY A 522 3.26 20.59 -16.10
CA GLY A 522 4.46 20.16 -15.37
C GLY A 522 5.39 21.28 -14.86
N THR A 523 4.99 22.55 -14.99
CA THR A 523 5.81 23.71 -14.61
C THR A 523 5.29 24.32 -13.31
N TYR A 524 5.95 24.00 -12.20
CA TYR A 524 5.53 24.39 -10.84
C TYR A 524 6.01 25.78 -10.39
N ASN A 525 6.12 26.74 -11.30
CA ASN A 525 6.52 28.12 -11.01
C ASN A 525 5.61 29.10 -11.76
N PHE A 526 4.87 29.92 -11.02
CA PHE A 526 3.93 30.88 -11.59
C PHE A 526 3.81 32.16 -10.74
N THR A 527 3.17 33.18 -11.30
CA THR A 527 2.91 34.46 -10.63
C THR A 527 1.41 34.70 -10.56
N PHE A 528 0.85 34.53 -9.37
CA PHE A 528 -0.55 34.83 -9.11
C PHE A 528 -0.77 36.33 -9.04
N GLU A 529 -1.64 36.90 -9.87
CA GLU A 529 -2.01 38.32 -9.81
C GLU A 529 -3.53 38.51 -9.74
N ARG A 530 -4.04 39.20 -8.70
CA ARG A 530 -5.46 39.59 -8.59
C ARG A 530 -5.62 40.99 -8.02
N LYS A 531 -6.58 41.76 -8.55
CA LYS A 531 -6.96 43.08 -8.02
C LYS A 531 -7.85 42.92 -6.79
N VAL A 532 -7.41 43.49 -5.67
CA VAL A 532 -8.11 43.42 -4.38
C VAL A 532 -8.46 44.82 -3.89
N THR A 533 -9.66 45.00 -3.34
CA THR A 533 -10.07 46.23 -2.66
C THR A 533 -9.77 46.14 -1.17
N PHE A 534 -8.83 46.94 -0.68
CA PHE A 534 -8.49 47.00 0.74
C PHE A 534 -9.39 47.99 1.47
N LYS A 535 -9.70 47.72 2.75
CA LYS A 535 -10.41 48.67 3.63
C LYS A 535 -9.40 49.65 4.26
N PRO A 536 -9.80 50.86 4.66
CA PRO A 536 -8.95 51.74 5.46
C PRO A 536 -8.48 51.06 6.77
N GLY A 537 -7.25 51.34 7.19
CA GLY A 537 -6.61 50.77 8.37
C GLY A 537 -5.97 49.40 8.11
N LYS A 538 -5.92 48.57 9.16
CA LYS A 538 -5.28 47.25 9.14
C LYS A 538 -6.07 46.21 8.33
N ASN A 539 -5.39 45.58 7.39
CA ASN A 539 -5.88 44.45 6.59
C ASN A 539 -4.98 43.23 6.81
N GLN A 540 -5.58 42.05 6.91
CA GLN A 540 -4.85 40.78 6.93
C GLN A 540 -4.83 40.19 5.52
N ILE A 541 -3.65 39.74 5.07
CA ILE A 541 -3.46 38.91 3.88
C ILE A 541 -3.05 37.53 4.40
N SER A 542 -3.76 36.49 3.97
CA SER A 542 -3.44 35.10 4.27
C SER A 542 -3.32 34.34 2.95
N LEU A 543 -2.17 33.74 2.70
CA LEU A 543 -1.88 32.96 1.51
C LEU A 543 -1.75 31.49 1.94
N LEU A 544 -2.57 30.62 1.35
CA LEU A 544 -2.47 29.18 1.54
C LEU A 544 -1.76 28.60 0.33
N SER A 545 -0.57 28.04 0.54
CA SER A 545 0.11 27.25 -0.49
C SER A 545 -0.14 25.78 -0.22
N ALA A 546 -0.53 25.03 -1.25
CA ALA A 546 -0.74 23.59 -1.17
C ALA A 546 0.24 22.84 -2.09
N THR A 547 0.70 21.67 -1.65
CA THR A 547 1.44 20.70 -2.47
C THR A 547 0.52 19.61 -3.03
N VAL A 548 0.99 18.89 -4.04
CA VAL A 548 0.32 17.72 -4.62
C VAL A 548 1.39 16.64 -4.78
N GLY A 549 1.93 16.22 -3.64
CA GLY A 549 3.21 15.50 -3.55
C GLY A 549 4.43 16.39 -3.89
N LEU A 550 5.63 15.83 -3.76
CA LEU A 550 6.91 16.50 -3.96
C LEU A 550 7.70 15.90 -5.13
N LYS A 551 8.56 16.72 -5.76
CA LYS A 551 9.45 16.31 -6.86
C LYS A 551 10.28 15.09 -6.46
N ASN A 552 10.44 14.14 -7.39
CA ASN A 552 10.90 12.78 -7.14
C ASN A 552 12.06 12.32 -8.04
N TYR A 553 12.42 13.09 -9.09
CA TYR A 553 13.37 12.66 -10.12
C TYR A 553 14.24 13.82 -10.66
N GLY A 554 15.45 13.48 -11.14
CA GLY A 554 16.44 14.36 -11.76
C GLY A 554 17.56 14.81 -10.82
N ALA A 555 18.65 15.35 -11.35
CA ALA A 555 19.73 15.88 -10.51
C ALA A 555 19.25 17.03 -9.62
N PHE A 556 19.73 17.08 -8.36
CA PHE A 556 19.39 18.08 -7.36
C PHE A 556 17.87 18.31 -7.16
N TYR A 557 17.03 17.31 -7.44
CA TYR A 557 15.57 17.43 -7.32
C TYR A 557 15.13 17.78 -5.89
N ASP A 558 15.89 17.29 -4.91
CA ASP A 558 15.75 17.52 -3.48
C ASP A 558 15.83 19.01 -3.10
N ASN A 559 16.66 19.75 -3.82
CA ASN A 559 16.94 21.17 -3.64
C ASN A 559 15.92 22.11 -4.28
N VAL A 560 14.98 21.62 -5.10
CA VAL A 560 13.96 22.45 -5.75
C VAL A 560 13.05 23.10 -4.68
N PRO A 561 13.01 24.45 -4.56
CA PRO A 561 12.18 25.11 -3.54
C PRO A 561 10.69 24.92 -3.82
N VAL A 562 9.87 24.77 -2.77
CA VAL A 562 8.41 24.61 -2.88
C VAL A 562 7.68 25.69 -2.07
N GLY A 563 6.51 26.10 -2.54
CA GLY A 563 5.64 27.08 -1.88
C GLY A 563 5.99 28.53 -2.24
N ILE A 564 5.87 29.46 -1.28
CA ILE A 564 6.20 30.88 -1.51
C ILE A 564 7.69 31.14 -1.19
N ALA A 565 8.55 30.25 -1.69
CA ALA A 565 9.98 30.23 -1.39
C ALA A 565 10.72 31.38 -2.11
N GLY A 566 11.30 32.31 -1.34
CA GLY A 566 11.98 33.50 -1.88
C GLY A 566 11.02 34.62 -2.35
N GLY A 567 9.77 34.29 -2.67
CA GLY A 567 8.76 35.24 -3.16
C GLY A 567 9.17 35.83 -4.52
N PRO A 568 8.87 37.12 -4.82
CA PRO A 568 8.31 38.11 -3.91
C PRO A 568 6.77 38.07 -3.78
N VAL A 569 6.28 38.58 -2.65
CA VAL A 569 4.88 38.96 -2.39
C VAL A 569 4.79 40.48 -2.50
N LYS A 570 4.06 40.99 -3.49
CA LYS A 570 3.96 42.42 -3.83
C LYS A 570 2.53 42.95 -3.77
N LEU A 571 2.42 44.22 -3.43
CA LEU A 571 1.23 45.04 -3.61
C LEU A 571 1.53 46.15 -4.61
N ILE A 572 0.82 46.17 -5.74
CA ILE A 572 1.05 47.09 -6.86
C ILE A 572 -0.12 48.08 -6.95
N GLY A 573 0.17 49.36 -6.67
CA GLY A 573 -0.79 50.46 -6.70
C GLY A 573 -0.99 51.08 -8.09
N LYS A 574 -1.96 52.00 -8.21
CA LYS A 574 -2.39 52.61 -9.49
C LYS A 574 -1.28 53.32 -10.28
N ASN A 575 -0.27 53.86 -9.61
CA ASN A 575 0.88 54.54 -10.24
C ASN A 575 2.09 53.61 -10.40
N ASN A 576 1.87 52.30 -10.47
CA ASN A 576 2.91 51.26 -10.43
C ASN A 576 3.82 51.35 -9.17
N THR A 577 3.30 51.87 -8.07
CA THR A 577 3.99 51.91 -6.77
C THR A 577 3.97 50.51 -6.16
N ILE A 578 5.15 49.91 -5.98
CA ILE A 578 5.30 48.54 -5.48
C ILE A 578 5.68 48.57 -3.99
N LEU A 579 4.86 47.91 -3.16
CA LEU A 579 5.22 47.55 -1.79
C LEU A 579 5.55 46.05 -1.75
N ASP A 580 6.81 45.72 -1.44
CA ASP A 580 7.32 44.35 -1.32
C ASP A 580 7.14 43.86 0.14
N LEU A 581 6.18 42.95 0.35
CA LEU A 581 5.87 42.38 1.65
C LEU A 581 6.85 41.26 2.05
N SER A 582 7.63 40.72 1.13
CA SER A 582 8.58 39.61 1.37
C SER A 582 9.66 39.93 2.41
N LYS A 583 9.92 41.22 2.62
CA LYS A 583 10.90 41.77 3.57
C LYS A 583 10.26 42.33 4.85
N SER A 584 8.93 42.32 4.93
CA SER A 584 8.17 42.63 6.14
C SER A 584 8.05 41.38 7.02
N ASN A 585 7.58 41.53 8.26
CA ASN A 585 7.45 40.41 9.22
C ASN A 585 6.27 39.47 8.86
N CYS A 586 6.39 38.75 7.74
CA CYS A 586 5.47 37.71 7.30
C CYS A 586 5.51 36.52 8.26
N LYS A 587 4.41 36.29 8.97
CA LYS A 587 4.28 35.15 9.86
C LYS A 587 4.09 33.89 9.03
N GLY A 588 5.05 32.98 9.10
CA GLY A 588 4.77 31.57 8.84
C GLY A 588 4.06 31.02 10.07
N GLU A 589 2.88 30.43 9.88
CA GLU A 589 2.20 29.70 10.94
C GLU A 589 2.45 28.21 10.73
N GLU A 590 3.14 27.56 11.67
CA GLU A 590 3.15 26.10 11.73
C GLU A 590 1.74 25.64 12.05
N LEU A 591 1.16 24.89 11.14
CA LEU A 591 -0.22 24.48 11.21
C LEU A 591 -0.33 23.02 10.77
N MET A 592 -0.19 22.11 11.72
CA MET A 592 -0.88 20.82 11.61
C MET A 592 -2.38 21.10 11.73
N LEU A 593 -2.99 21.50 10.62
CA LEU A 593 -4.43 21.47 10.49
C LEU A 593 -4.85 20.59 9.33
N LEU A 594 -5.55 19.53 9.71
CA LEU A 594 -6.74 19.09 9.01
C LEU A 594 -7.59 20.34 8.72
N LEU A 595 -7.56 20.83 7.48
CA LEU A 595 -8.63 21.71 7.02
C LEU A 595 -9.91 20.88 7.03
N HIS A 596 -10.93 21.34 7.75
CA HIS A 596 -12.22 20.67 7.83
C HIS A 596 -13.29 21.50 7.13
N LEU A 597 -13.28 21.59 5.79
CA LEU A 597 -14.57 21.40 5.09
C LEU A 597 -14.81 19.88 5.05
N SER A 598 -15.14 19.34 6.22
CA SER A 598 -15.29 17.89 6.38
C SER A 598 -16.73 17.53 6.09
N LEU A 599 -16.92 16.87 4.96
CA LEU A 599 -18.15 16.20 4.59
C LEU A 599 -18.07 14.79 5.15
N LYS A 600 -19.05 14.39 5.95
CA LYS A 600 -19.11 13.07 6.56
C LYS A 600 -20.48 12.45 6.33
N THR A 601 -20.49 11.23 5.81
CA THR A 601 -21.69 10.41 5.59
C THR A 601 -21.45 8.97 6.07
N THR A 602 -22.53 8.20 6.18
CA THR A 602 -22.49 6.77 6.49
C THR A 602 -23.14 5.96 5.38
N PHE A 603 -22.57 4.80 5.06
CA PHE A 603 -23.02 3.91 3.98
C PHE A 603 -22.91 2.44 4.38
N GLN A 604 -23.57 1.54 3.66
CA GLN A 604 -23.41 0.10 3.85
C GLN A 604 -22.36 -0.44 2.89
N ALA A 605 -21.52 -1.38 3.34
CA ALA A 605 -20.54 -2.01 2.46
C ALA A 605 -21.27 -2.69 1.28
N PRO A 606 -20.88 -2.43 0.01
CA PRO A 606 -21.51 -3.07 -1.13
C PRO A 606 -21.45 -4.60 -1.05
N LEU A 607 -22.40 -5.31 -1.64
CA LEU A 607 -22.43 -6.77 -1.57
C LEU A 607 -21.30 -7.43 -2.40
N GLY A 608 -21.13 -8.75 -2.22
CA GLY A 608 -20.18 -9.57 -2.97
C GLY A 608 -18.69 -9.42 -2.60
N SER A 609 -17.83 -9.98 -3.44
CA SER A 609 -16.36 -10.00 -3.30
C SER A 609 -15.63 -9.00 -4.23
N GLU A 610 -16.33 -8.45 -5.22
CA GLU A 610 -15.78 -7.55 -6.25
C GLU A 610 -15.08 -6.33 -5.64
N PRO A 611 -14.01 -5.78 -6.23
CA PRO A 611 -13.40 -4.56 -5.70
C PRO A 611 -14.38 -3.38 -5.66
N VAL A 612 -14.23 -2.50 -4.66
CA VAL A 612 -15.11 -1.35 -4.46
C VAL A 612 -14.37 -0.08 -4.85
N VAL A 613 -15.10 0.84 -5.48
CA VAL A 613 -14.65 2.22 -5.72
C VAL A 613 -15.70 3.19 -5.21
N VAL A 614 -15.24 4.38 -4.82
CA VAL A 614 -16.11 5.54 -4.68
C VAL A 614 -15.93 6.43 -5.91
N ASP A 615 -17.05 6.72 -6.59
CA ASP A 615 -17.15 7.70 -7.66
C ASP A 615 -17.30 9.08 -6.99
N LEU A 616 -16.26 9.91 -7.11
CA LEU A 616 -16.21 11.26 -6.52
C LEU A 616 -16.53 12.36 -7.54
N LEU A 617 -17.10 12.01 -8.71
CA LEU A 617 -17.57 13.01 -9.67
C LEU A 617 -18.56 13.99 -9.00
N GLY A 618 -18.45 15.27 -9.36
CA GLY A 618 -19.19 16.37 -8.72
C GLY A 618 -18.42 17.07 -7.59
N LEU A 619 -17.33 16.46 -7.09
CA LEU A 619 -16.40 17.09 -6.15
C LEU A 619 -15.29 17.87 -6.84
N GLY A 620 -14.57 18.68 -6.05
CA GLY A 620 -13.52 19.58 -6.51
C GLY A 620 -12.13 18.94 -6.42
N LYS A 621 -11.46 19.18 -5.29
CA LYS A 621 -10.13 18.64 -4.91
C LYS A 621 -10.13 18.34 -3.42
N GLY A 622 -9.39 17.34 -2.96
CA GLY A 622 -9.31 17.07 -1.53
C GLY A 622 -8.60 15.78 -1.16
N GLU A 623 -9.00 15.22 -0.01
CA GLU A 623 -8.56 13.93 0.50
C GLU A 623 -9.77 13.13 1.02
N ALA A 624 -9.75 11.80 0.87
CA ALA A 624 -10.83 10.91 1.26
C ALA A 624 -10.37 9.83 2.25
N TRP A 625 -11.24 9.47 3.19
CA TRP A 625 -11.02 8.40 4.18
C TRP A 625 -12.27 7.52 4.34
N VAL A 626 -12.07 6.21 4.43
CA VAL A 626 -13.10 5.23 4.80
C VAL A 626 -12.72 4.58 6.11
N ASN A 627 -13.58 4.72 7.13
CA ASN A 627 -13.35 4.23 8.50
C ASN A 627 -11.98 4.65 9.10
N GLY A 628 -11.50 5.84 8.75
CA GLY A 628 -10.19 6.37 9.20
C GLY A 628 -9.01 6.02 8.28
N ASN A 629 -9.13 5.00 7.43
CA ASN A 629 -8.11 4.65 6.44
C ASN A 629 -8.15 5.63 5.27
N SER A 630 -7.01 6.23 4.90
CA SER A 630 -6.96 7.19 3.81
C SER A 630 -6.94 6.50 2.45
N LEU A 631 -7.89 6.87 1.59
CA LEU A 631 -7.89 6.48 0.18
C LEU A 631 -6.87 7.30 -0.62
N GLY A 632 -6.45 8.45 -0.08
CA GLY A 632 -5.55 9.41 -0.70
C GLY A 632 -6.26 10.65 -1.24
N ARG A 633 -5.55 11.39 -2.11
CA ARG A 633 -6.03 12.64 -2.70
C ARG A 633 -7.12 12.39 -3.75
N PHE A 634 -8.06 13.31 -3.89
CA PHE A 634 -8.98 13.36 -5.03
C PHE A 634 -8.88 14.69 -5.76
N TRP A 635 -9.08 14.66 -7.08
CA TRP A 635 -9.20 15.88 -7.90
C TRP A 635 -10.00 15.62 -9.21
N PRO A 636 -11.26 15.13 -9.10
CA PRO A 636 -12.06 14.72 -10.26
C PRO A 636 -12.50 15.90 -11.16
N ASN A 637 -12.43 17.15 -10.70
CA ASN A 637 -12.69 18.30 -11.58
C ASN A 637 -11.50 18.65 -12.50
N PHE A 638 -10.32 18.03 -12.32
CA PHE A 638 -9.19 18.21 -13.23
C PHE A 638 -9.33 17.25 -14.41
N THR A 639 -9.89 17.76 -15.51
CA THR A 639 -10.07 17.01 -16.75
C THR A 639 -8.79 16.91 -17.57
N ALA A 640 -8.58 15.78 -18.22
CA ALA A 640 -7.61 15.62 -19.29
C ALA A 640 -7.93 16.57 -20.47
N ASN A 641 -6.91 16.95 -21.24
CA ASN A 641 -7.13 17.65 -22.51
C ASN A 641 -8.07 16.81 -23.42
N PRO A 642 -9.16 17.37 -24.00
CA PRO A 642 -9.98 16.68 -25.00
C PRO A 642 -9.19 16.30 -26.26
N ASP A 643 -8.15 17.07 -26.61
CA ASP A 643 -7.28 16.78 -27.74
C ASP A 643 -6.09 15.89 -27.33
N GLY A 644 -5.94 14.73 -27.99
CA GLY A 644 -4.74 13.88 -27.84
C GLY A 644 -4.97 12.41 -28.15
N CYS A 645 -6.14 11.88 -27.79
CA CYS A 645 -6.48 10.46 -27.94
C CYS A 645 -6.65 10.10 -29.42
N LYS A 646 -5.78 9.20 -29.90
CA LYS A 646 -5.73 8.72 -31.29
C LYS A 646 -6.05 7.23 -31.32
N LYS A 647 -6.46 6.71 -32.49
CA LYS A 647 -6.55 5.26 -32.70
C LYS A 647 -5.17 4.63 -32.46
N CYS A 648 -5.11 3.72 -31.50
CA CYS A 648 -3.88 3.05 -31.10
C CYS A 648 -3.46 2.00 -32.16
N ASP A 649 -2.16 1.83 -32.35
CA ASP A 649 -1.54 0.78 -33.16
C ASP A 649 -0.34 0.23 -32.37
N TYR A 650 -0.23 -1.10 -32.25
CA TYR A 650 0.87 -1.73 -31.51
C TYR A 650 2.21 -1.57 -32.25
N ARG A 651 2.20 -1.45 -33.59
CA ARG A 651 3.39 -1.58 -34.43
C ARG A 651 4.36 -0.40 -34.31
N GLY A 652 5.66 -0.70 -34.28
CA GLY A 652 6.73 0.28 -34.10
C GLY A 652 6.87 0.80 -32.67
N ASN A 653 8.02 1.39 -32.36
CA ASN A 653 8.41 1.84 -31.03
C ASN A 653 7.29 2.57 -30.26
N PHE A 654 7.11 2.18 -28.99
CA PHE A 654 6.14 2.80 -28.11
C PHE A 654 6.61 4.17 -27.58
N ARG A 655 5.64 5.03 -27.28
CA ARG A 655 5.78 6.30 -26.57
C ARG A 655 4.48 6.62 -25.85
N VAL A 656 4.56 7.35 -24.75
CA VAL A 656 3.42 7.59 -23.82
C VAL A 656 2.23 8.28 -24.51
N ASP A 657 2.47 9.09 -25.57
CA ASP A 657 1.42 9.76 -26.36
C ASP A 657 0.90 8.93 -27.56
N LYS A 658 1.38 7.68 -27.75
CA LYS A 658 0.96 6.82 -28.87
C LYS A 658 -0.46 6.29 -28.72
N CYS A 659 -0.82 5.88 -27.50
CA CYS A 659 -2.08 5.21 -27.18
C CYS A 659 -2.62 5.79 -25.88
N GLN A 660 -3.53 6.75 -26.00
CA GLN A 660 -4.15 7.45 -24.88
C GLN A 660 -5.67 7.29 -24.93
N THR A 661 -6.31 7.18 -23.77
CA THR A 661 -7.78 7.16 -23.62
C THR A 661 -8.24 8.21 -22.58
N ALA A 662 -9.56 8.34 -22.38
CA ALA A 662 -10.15 9.29 -21.42
C ALA A 662 -9.77 10.77 -21.61
N CYS A 663 -9.53 11.21 -22.85
CA CYS A 663 -9.37 12.63 -23.18
C CYS A 663 -10.70 13.39 -22.95
N GLY A 664 -10.62 14.57 -22.33
CA GLY A 664 -11.79 15.37 -21.95
C GLY A 664 -12.50 14.90 -20.68
N GLU A 665 -12.20 13.69 -20.20
CA GLU A 665 -12.73 13.13 -18.95
C GLU A 665 -11.87 13.53 -17.73
N ALA A 666 -12.38 13.29 -16.53
CA ALA A 666 -11.64 13.49 -15.28
C ALA A 666 -10.35 12.64 -15.22
N SER A 667 -9.21 13.25 -14.89
CA SER A 667 -7.94 12.51 -14.74
C SER A 667 -8.00 11.45 -13.63
N GLN A 668 -8.85 11.60 -12.62
CA GLN A 668 -9.31 10.44 -11.85
C GLN A 668 -10.72 10.66 -11.30
N ARG A 669 -11.64 9.77 -11.69
CA ARG A 669 -13.04 9.78 -11.24
C ARG A 669 -13.31 8.78 -10.10
N TRP A 670 -12.79 7.57 -10.25
CA TRP A 670 -13.00 6.47 -9.32
C TRP A 670 -11.79 6.32 -8.39
N TYR A 671 -12.07 6.16 -7.10
CA TYR A 671 -11.06 6.04 -6.06
C TYR A 671 -11.23 4.69 -5.37
N HIS A 672 -10.15 3.90 -5.32
CA HIS A 672 -10.15 2.55 -4.78
C HIS A 672 -10.52 2.56 -3.29
N VAL A 673 -11.48 1.72 -2.91
CA VAL A 673 -11.83 1.40 -1.52
C VAL A 673 -11.50 -0.07 -1.28
N PRO A 674 -10.33 -0.40 -0.71
CA PRO A 674 -9.98 -1.77 -0.36
C PRO A 674 -11.07 -2.43 0.48
N ARG A 675 -11.42 -3.68 0.14
CA ARG A 675 -12.46 -4.44 0.86
C ARG A 675 -12.14 -4.61 2.35
N SER A 676 -10.88 -4.62 2.75
CA SER A 676 -10.45 -4.68 4.16
C SER A 676 -10.65 -3.38 4.94
N PHE A 677 -10.87 -2.24 4.27
CA PHE A 677 -11.25 -0.99 4.95
C PHE A 677 -12.75 -0.95 5.30
N LEU A 678 -13.55 -1.91 4.82
CA LEU A 678 -15.00 -1.97 5.00
C LEU A 678 -15.40 -2.97 6.09
N LYS A 679 -16.27 -2.53 6.99
CA LYS A 679 -16.97 -3.39 7.94
C LYS A 679 -18.18 -4.05 7.28
N ARG A 680 -18.37 -5.34 7.49
CA ARG A 680 -19.55 -6.10 7.02
C ARG A 680 -20.67 -6.05 8.07
N GLY A 681 -21.90 -5.80 7.64
CA GLY A 681 -23.07 -5.76 8.53
C GLY A 681 -23.17 -4.51 9.44
N GLU A 682 -22.16 -3.65 9.44
CA GLU A 682 -22.12 -2.40 10.20
C GLU A 682 -22.08 -1.17 9.28
N PRO A 683 -22.64 0.00 9.69
CA PRO A 683 -22.47 1.24 8.96
C PRO A 683 -21.00 1.65 8.85
N ASN A 684 -20.56 1.89 7.61
CA ASN A 684 -19.25 2.41 7.27
C ASN A 684 -19.29 3.94 7.24
N THR A 685 -18.19 4.60 7.55
CA THR A 685 -18.04 6.07 7.51
C THR A 685 -17.18 6.47 6.32
N LEU A 686 -17.71 7.37 5.48
CA LEU A 686 -16.92 8.12 4.50
C LEU A 686 -16.71 9.54 5.05
N THR A 687 -15.45 9.96 5.15
CA THR A 687 -15.05 11.33 5.46
C THR A 687 -14.30 11.89 4.25
N LEU A 688 -14.68 13.08 3.82
CA LEU A 688 -14.01 13.83 2.75
C LEU A 688 -13.58 15.18 3.31
N PHE A 689 -12.35 15.60 3.02
CA PHE A 689 -11.97 16.99 3.06
C PHE A 689 -12.10 17.56 1.64
N GLU A 690 -12.92 18.58 1.44
CA GLU A 690 -13.09 19.27 0.14
C GLU A 690 -12.43 20.66 0.16
N GLU A 691 -11.46 20.87 -0.71
CA GLU A 691 -10.59 22.05 -0.80
C GLU A 691 -11.14 23.10 -1.77
N ALA A 692 -11.68 22.68 -2.92
CA ALA A 692 -12.07 23.56 -4.02
C ALA A 692 -13.59 23.84 -4.06
N GLY A 693 -14.38 22.98 -3.42
CA GLY A 693 -15.83 23.01 -3.39
C GLY A 693 -16.46 22.09 -4.44
N GLY A 694 -17.57 21.45 -4.09
CA GLY A 694 -18.28 20.51 -4.94
C GLY A 694 -19.63 20.11 -4.36
N ASP A 695 -20.37 19.29 -5.12
CA ASP A 695 -21.69 18.77 -4.75
C ASP A 695 -21.59 17.29 -4.30
N PRO A 696 -21.65 17.00 -2.99
CA PRO A 696 -21.49 15.65 -2.49
C PRO A 696 -22.69 14.73 -2.76
N ASN A 697 -23.80 15.25 -3.30
CA ASN A 697 -24.96 14.42 -3.67
C ASN A 697 -24.71 13.55 -4.92
N GLN A 698 -23.61 13.80 -5.65
CA GLN A 698 -23.20 12.99 -6.80
C GLN A 698 -22.28 11.81 -6.42
N VAL A 699 -21.73 11.83 -5.20
CA VAL A 699 -20.86 10.78 -4.68
C VAL A 699 -21.63 9.47 -4.56
N ASN A 700 -21.06 8.37 -5.06
CA ASN A 700 -21.70 7.06 -4.98
C ASN A 700 -20.68 5.91 -4.97
N PHE A 701 -21.03 4.80 -4.33
CA PHE A 701 -20.20 3.59 -4.29
C PHE A 701 -20.57 2.63 -5.44
N GLN A 702 -19.56 2.03 -6.05
CA GLN A 702 -19.69 1.12 -7.19
C GLN A 702 -18.76 -0.08 -6.99
N THR A 703 -19.11 -1.22 -7.58
CA THR A 703 -18.23 -2.39 -7.67
C THR A 703 -17.59 -2.47 -9.06
N VAL A 704 -16.31 -2.83 -9.12
CA VAL A 704 -15.56 -3.01 -10.37
C VAL A 704 -15.73 -4.46 -10.83
N THR A 705 -16.18 -4.64 -12.07
CA THR A 705 -16.64 -5.94 -12.56
C THR A 705 -16.42 -6.08 -14.06
N VAL A 706 -16.18 -7.29 -14.58
CA VAL A 706 -16.23 -7.52 -16.04
C VAL A 706 -17.66 -7.28 -16.52
N GLY A 707 -17.83 -6.38 -17.47
CA GLY A 707 -19.12 -6.13 -18.13
C GLY A 707 -19.22 -6.85 -19.47
N THR A 708 -18.23 -6.62 -20.33
CA THR A 708 -18.14 -7.21 -21.67
C THR A 708 -16.84 -7.99 -21.81
N ALA A 709 -16.88 -9.14 -22.46
CA ALA A 709 -15.69 -9.85 -22.90
C ALA A 709 -15.82 -10.27 -24.36
N CYS A 710 -14.70 -10.20 -25.06
CA CYS A 710 -14.62 -10.58 -26.47
C CYS A 710 -13.46 -11.54 -26.70
N ALA A 711 -13.59 -12.47 -27.63
CA ALA A 711 -12.49 -13.32 -28.06
C ALA A 711 -12.39 -13.32 -29.58
N SER A 712 -11.18 -13.56 -30.07
CA SER A 712 -10.84 -13.66 -31.49
C SER A 712 -9.90 -14.84 -31.68
N ALA A 713 -10.15 -15.68 -32.68
CA ALA A 713 -9.19 -16.70 -33.11
C ALA A 713 -9.32 -16.97 -34.61
N GLY A 714 -8.24 -17.47 -35.21
CA GLY A 714 -8.17 -17.76 -36.65
C GLY A 714 -8.75 -19.12 -37.03
N GLU A 715 -8.92 -19.34 -38.33
CA GLU A 715 -9.28 -20.64 -38.89
C GLU A 715 -8.30 -21.75 -38.43
N GLY A 716 -8.83 -22.85 -37.88
CA GLY A 716 -8.04 -23.95 -37.32
C GLY A 716 -7.66 -23.82 -35.84
N ASP A 717 -7.76 -22.62 -35.25
CA ASP A 717 -7.60 -22.40 -33.81
C ASP A 717 -8.89 -22.69 -33.01
N VAL A 718 -8.80 -22.58 -31.68
CA VAL A 718 -9.93 -22.67 -30.75
C VAL A 718 -10.14 -21.31 -30.08
N LEU A 719 -11.26 -20.66 -30.35
CA LEU A 719 -11.71 -19.50 -29.60
C LEU A 719 -12.15 -19.96 -28.20
N SER A 720 -11.71 -19.29 -27.15
CA SER A 720 -12.14 -19.58 -25.78
C SER A 720 -12.61 -18.32 -25.06
N LEU A 721 -13.75 -18.41 -24.37
CA LEU A 721 -14.29 -17.40 -23.47
C LEU A 721 -14.46 -17.99 -22.07
N SER A 722 -14.16 -17.19 -21.06
CA SER A 722 -14.23 -17.58 -19.65
C SER A 722 -14.61 -16.38 -18.76
N CYS A 723 -15.61 -16.60 -17.93
CA CYS A 723 -15.99 -15.70 -16.86
C CYS A 723 -15.10 -15.93 -15.64
N GLN A 724 -14.91 -14.90 -14.82
CA GLN A 724 -14.25 -15.03 -13.52
C GLN A 724 -15.29 -14.94 -12.39
N GLY A 725 -15.02 -15.63 -11.28
CA GLY A 725 -15.81 -15.52 -10.05
C GLY A 725 -17.19 -16.20 -10.07
N GLY A 726 -17.32 -17.41 -10.63
CA GLY A 726 -18.56 -18.20 -10.56
C GLY A 726 -19.73 -17.61 -11.36
N ARG A 727 -19.42 -16.92 -12.46
CA ARG A 727 -20.41 -16.24 -13.31
C ARG A 727 -20.55 -16.94 -14.65
N THR A 728 -21.70 -16.74 -15.29
CA THR A 728 -22.00 -17.31 -16.60
C THR A 728 -22.11 -16.23 -17.67
N ILE A 729 -21.85 -16.58 -18.93
CA ILE A 729 -22.13 -15.73 -20.08
C ILE A 729 -23.65 -15.51 -20.21
N SER A 730 -24.10 -14.24 -20.14
CA SER A 730 -25.53 -13.87 -20.17
C SER A 730 -26.07 -13.69 -21.57
N SER A 731 -25.26 -13.12 -22.46
CA SER A 731 -25.61 -12.83 -23.85
C SER A 731 -24.38 -12.99 -24.75
N VAL A 732 -24.64 -13.27 -26.02
CA VAL A 732 -23.70 -13.04 -27.12
C VAL A 732 -24.32 -11.93 -27.95
N ASP A 733 -23.78 -10.73 -27.83
CA ASP A 733 -24.31 -9.50 -28.43
C ASP A 733 -23.91 -9.40 -29.91
N PHE A 734 -22.72 -9.90 -30.24
CA PHE A 734 -22.15 -9.87 -31.58
C PHE A 734 -21.26 -11.10 -31.80
N ALA A 735 -21.33 -11.69 -32.99
CA ALA A 735 -20.34 -12.63 -33.47
C ALA A 735 -20.27 -12.59 -35.00
N THR A 736 -19.08 -12.77 -35.57
CA THR A 736 -18.89 -12.87 -37.03
C THR A 736 -17.67 -13.71 -37.39
N PHE A 737 -17.71 -14.40 -38.53
CA PHE A 737 -16.58 -15.13 -39.10
C PHE A 737 -16.21 -14.52 -40.47
N GLY A 738 -15.10 -13.78 -40.49
CA GLY A 738 -14.72 -12.93 -41.62
C GLY A 738 -13.79 -11.79 -41.19
N GLU A 739 -14.16 -10.57 -41.57
CA GLU A 739 -13.39 -9.34 -41.28
C GLU A 739 -14.26 -8.35 -40.46
N PRO A 740 -14.23 -8.42 -39.11
CA PRO A 740 -14.89 -7.44 -38.25
C PRO A 740 -14.12 -6.12 -38.21
N ASP A 741 -14.85 -5.00 -38.07
CA ASP A 741 -14.27 -3.68 -37.76
C ASP A 741 -14.67 -3.26 -36.33
N GLY A 742 -13.91 -2.31 -35.77
CA GLY A 742 -14.04 -1.85 -34.39
C GLY A 742 -13.14 -2.59 -33.40
N THR A 743 -13.46 -2.45 -32.12
CA THR A 743 -12.75 -3.05 -30.98
C THR A 743 -13.75 -3.70 -30.03
N CYS A 744 -13.28 -4.50 -29.07
CA CYS A 744 -14.16 -5.09 -28.05
C CYS A 744 -15.07 -4.02 -27.40
N GLY A 745 -16.35 -4.36 -27.22
CA GLY A 745 -17.40 -3.45 -26.77
C GLY A 745 -18.05 -2.60 -27.87
N ALA A 746 -17.41 -2.49 -29.05
CA ALA A 746 -17.83 -1.64 -30.16
C ALA A 746 -17.56 -2.29 -31.53
N TYR A 747 -17.66 -3.62 -31.62
CA TYR A 747 -17.52 -4.32 -32.90
C TYR A 747 -18.72 -4.07 -33.82
N VAL A 748 -18.44 -3.99 -35.11
CA VAL A 748 -19.44 -3.94 -36.19
C VAL A 748 -19.11 -4.97 -37.27
N SER A 749 -20.14 -5.45 -37.97
CA SER A 749 -19.95 -6.34 -39.11
C SER A 749 -19.26 -5.58 -40.24
N GLY A 750 -18.11 -6.07 -40.70
CA GLY A 750 -17.44 -5.56 -41.89
C GLY A 750 -18.11 -6.05 -43.19
N VAL A 751 -17.37 -5.93 -44.29
CA VAL A 751 -17.91 -6.15 -45.66
C VAL A 751 -18.26 -7.62 -45.94
N CYS A 752 -17.69 -8.58 -45.21
CA CYS A 752 -18.06 -9.99 -45.30
C CYS A 752 -18.03 -10.69 -43.93
N GLY A 753 -18.87 -11.72 -43.78
CA GLY A 753 -19.16 -12.37 -42.51
C GLY A 753 -20.05 -13.61 -42.66
N SER A 754 -20.61 -14.08 -41.54
CA SER A 754 -21.52 -15.24 -41.46
C SER A 754 -22.66 -15.00 -40.50
N ASP A 755 -23.89 -15.27 -40.96
CA ASP A 755 -25.11 -15.20 -40.15
C ASP A 755 -25.18 -16.35 -39.12
N GLU A 756 -24.46 -17.46 -39.38
CA GLU A 756 -24.44 -18.67 -38.54
C GLU A 756 -23.55 -18.50 -37.30
N ALA A 757 -22.57 -17.59 -37.35
CA ALA A 757 -21.61 -17.36 -36.28
C ALA A 757 -22.29 -17.00 -34.94
N VAL A 758 -23.34 -16.18 -34.96
CA VAL A 758 -24.10 -15.80 -33.75
C VAL A 758 -24.84 -17.00 -33.16
N ALA A 759 -25.44 -17.86 -33.97
CA ALA A 759 -26.16 -19.04 -33.50
C ALA A 759 -25.21 -20.05 -32.85
N ILE A 760 -24.09 -20.35 -33.51
CA ILE A 760 -23.04 -21.26 -33.01
C ILE A 760 -22.45 -20.74 -31.70
N SER A 761 -22.12 -19.44 -31.61
CA SER A 761 -21.60 -18.85 -30.39
C SER A 761 -22.61 -18.86 -29.24
N LYS A 762 -23.91 -18.67 -29.52
CA LYS A 762 -24.95 -18.73 -28.48
C LYS A 762 -25.12 -20.13 -27.92
N ASP A 763 -25.20 -21.14 -28.76
CA ASP A 763 -25.33 -22.55 -28.36
C ASP A 763 -24.12 -23.04 -27.53
N ALA A 764 -22.92 -22.65 -27.95
CA ALA A 764 -21.67 -23.01 -27.28
C ALA A 764 -21.48 -22.33 -25.92
N CYS A 765 -21.98 -21.10 -25.72
CA CYS A 765 -21.55 -20.22 -24.63
C CYS A 765 -22.62 -19.77 -23.64
N LEU A 766 -23.89 -19.61 -24.04
CA LEU A 766 -24.92 -19.05 -23.15
C LEU A 766 -25.13 -19.90 -21.90
N GLY A 767 -25.20 -19.23 -20.73
CA GLY A 767 -25.44 -19.89 -19.45
C GLY A 767 -24.27 -20.71 -18.90
N ARG A 768 -23.10 -20.72 -19.56
CA ARG A 768 -21.89 -21.41 -19.12
C ARG A 768 -20.87 -20.45 -18.52
N GLU A 769 -20.06 -20.92 -17.59
CA GLU A 769 -18.94 -20.12 -17.04
C GLU A 769 -17.78 -19.99 -18.02
N SER A 770 -17.59 -20.99 -18.87
CA SER A 770 -16.63 -20.97 -19.97
C SER A 770 -17.16 -21.74 -21.18
N CYS A 771 -16.62 -21.42 -22.35
CA CYS A 771 -16.89 -22.12 -23.59
C CYS A 771 -15.67 -22.08 -24.52
N SER A 772 -15.57 -23.09 -25.37
CA SER A 772 -14.56 -23.17 -26.42
C SER A 772 -15.21 -23.52 -27.76
N ILE A 773 -14.90 -22.78 -28.80
CA ILE A 773 -15.42 -22.95 -30.16
C ILE A 773 -14.26 -23.29 -31.07
N LYS A 774 -14.26 -24.51 -31.64
CA LYS A 774 -13.27 -24.92 -32.63
C LYS A 774 -13.63 -24.35 -34.00
N ILE A 775 -12.74 -23.56 -34.58
CA ILE A 775 -13.01 -22.82 -35.82
C ILE A 775 -12.74 -23.73 -37.03
N SER A 776 -13.71 -23.80 -37.94
CA SER A 776 -13.62 -24.59 -39.18
C SER A 776 -14.53 -24.01 -40.27
N ASP A 777 -14.35 -24.43 -41.52
CA ASP A 777 -15.15 -24.02 -42.68
C ASP A 777 -16.68 -24.15 -42.47
N LYS A 778 -17.11 -25.02 -41.55
CA LYS A 778 -18.52 -25.26 -41.21
C LYS A 778 -19.23 -24.09 -40.54
N ILE A 779 -18.52 -23.03 -40.15
CA ILE A 779 -19.11 -21.78 -39.63
C ILE A 779 -19.71 -20.93 -40.76
N GLY A 780 -19.43 -21.28 -42.03
CA GLY A 780 -19.91 -20.58 -43.21
C GLY A 780 -19.27 -19.20 -43.36
N THR A 781 -19.14 -18.68 -44.59
CA THR A 781 -18.76 -17.27 -44.79
C THR A 781 -19.06 -16.81 -46.21
N SER A 782 -19.49 -15.55 -46.35
CA SER A 782 -19.60 -14.89 -47.66
C SER A 782 -18.24 -14.48 -48.25
N CYS A 783 -17.15 -14.58 -47.47
CA CYS A 783 -15.79 -14.17 -47.83
C CYS A 783 -15.09 -15.14 -48.82
N ALA A 784 -15.51 -15.15 -50.10
CA ALA A 784 -14.95 -16.04 -51.13
C ALA A 784 -13.55 -15.65 -51.67
N LYS A 785 -12.99 -14.48 -51.30
CA LYS A 785 -11.71 -13.95 -51.84
C LYS A 785 -10.88 -13.13 -50.82
N LEU A 786 -10.85 -13.50 -49.54
CA LEU A 786 -9.90 -12.85 -48.62
C LEU A 786 -8.46 -13.34 -48.86
N THR A 787 -7.52 -12.41 -48.92
CA THR A 787 -6.06 -12.67 -48.89
C THR A 787 -5.50 -12.73 -47.48
N SER A 788 -6.25 -12.25 -46.50
CA SER A 788 -5.97 -12.30 -45.06
C SER A 788 -6.61 -13.54 -44.40
N PRO A 789 -6.08 -14.03 -43.26
CA PRO A 789 -6.71 -15.11 -42.50
C PRO A 789 -8.10 -14.72 -42.00
N ARG A 790 -9.05 -15.65 -42.06
CA ARG A 790 -10.40 -15.48 -41.49
C ARG A 790 -10.36 -15.68 -39.99
N ASN A 791 -10.99 -14.78 -39.24
CA ASN A 791 -11.12 -14.86 -37.79
C ASN A 791 -12.59 -14.99 -37.38
N LEU A 792 -12.86 -15.81 -36.37
CA LEU A 792 -14.12 -15.77 -35.63
C LEU A 792 -13.92 -14.77 -34.48
N VAL A 793 -14.76 -13.74 -34.44
CA VAL A 793 -14.84 -12.81 -33.30
C VAL A 793 -16.19 -12.97 -32.62
N VAL A 794 -16.18 -13.01 -31.29
CA VAL A 794 -17.37 -13.14 -30.43
C VAL A 794 -17.28 -12.08 -29.35
N GLN A 795 -18.39 -11.37 -29.08
CA GLN A 795 -18.57 -10.44 -27.97
C GLN A 795 -19.75 -10.89 -27.10
N SER A 796 -19.54 -10.87 -25.79
CA SER A 796 -20.47 -11.39 -24.80
C SER A 796 -20.56 -10.49 -23.56
N LEU A 797 -21.72 -10.48 -22.91
CA LEU A 797 -21.91 -9.89 -21.58
C LEU A 797 -21.95 -11.00 -20.53
N TYR A 798 -21.54 -10.67 -19.31
CA TYR A 798 -21.51 -11.61 -18.19
C TYR A 798 -22.66 -11.36 -17.22
N ASN A 799 -23.34 -12.44 -16.83
CA ASN A 799 -24.43 -12.39 -15.87
C ASN A 799 -23.90 -12.17 -14.45
N GLN A 800 -24.79 -11.71 -13.57
CA GLN A 800 -24.54 -11.78 -12.14
C GLN A 800 -24.61 -13.22 -11.63
N TRP A 801 -24.00 -13.44 -10.47
CA TRP A 801 -24.05 -14.66 -9.67
C TRP A 801 -25.38 -15.42 -9.81
N ARG A 802 -25.31 -16.75 -10.01
CA ARG A 802 -26.41 -17.59 -9.54
C ARG A 802 -26.52 -17.36 -8.04
N GLN A 803 -27.64 -16.80 -7.58
CA GLN A 803 -28.06 -16.95 -6.20
C GLN A 803 -28.43 -18.42 -5.99
N GLU A 804 -27.43 -19.26 -5.70
CA GLU A 804 -27.69 -20.42 -4.84
C GLU A 804 -27.96 -19.88 -3.44
N ILE A 805 -29.21 -19.45 -3.24
CA ILE A 805 -29.82 -19.43 -1.92
C ILE A 805 -29.71 -20.88 -1.43
N PRO A 806 -29.03 -21.17 -0.30
CA PRO A 806 -29.17 -22.48 0.31
C PRO A 806 -30.63 -22.64 0.71
N ILE A 807 -31.37 -23.46 -0.06
CA ILE A 807 -32.79 -23.72 0.18
C ILE A 807 -32.90 -24.52 1.48
N LEU A 808 -33.04 -23.79 2.58
CA LEU A 808 -33.47 -24.33 3.86
C LEU A 808 -34.69 -23.55 4.35
N LEU A 809 -35.82 -23.72 3.64
CA LEU A 809 -37.19 -23.68 4.17
C LEU A 809 -38.20 -23.75 3.01
N CYS A 810 -38.84 -24.91 2.86
CA CYS A 810 -40.17 -25.06 2.25
C CYS A 810 -40.81 -26.36 2.75
N LEU A 811 -41.67 -26.24 3.77
CA LEU A 811 -42.76 -27.18 4.02
C LEU A 811 -44.08 -26.41 3.84
N PRO A 812 -45.17 -27.07 3.42
CA PRO A 812 -46.17 -26.46 2.55
C PRO A 812 -47.21 -25.58 3.27
N PRO A 813 -47.90 -24.69 2.54
CA PRO A 813 -49.02 -23.93 3.08
C PRO A 813 -50.25 -24.83 3.27
N VAL A 814 -50.91 -24.69 4.42
CA VAL A 814 -52.29 -25.16 4.62
C VAL A 814 -53.24 -23.98 4.39
N ALA A 815 -54.30 -24.20 3.64
CA ALA A 815 -55.24 -23.17 3.21
C ALA A 815 -56.32 -22.83 4.25
N ASP A 816 -56.94 -21.67 4.03
CA ASP A 816 -58.23 -21.21 4.55
C ASP A 816 -58.47 -21.09 6.06
N THR A 817 -58.64 -19.84 6.49
CA THR A 817 -60.01 -19.37 6.80
C THR A 817 -60.15 -17.84 6.67
N ASN A 818 -61.25 -17.41 6.06
CA ASN A 818 -61.59 -16.00 5.81
C ASN A 818 -62.01 -15.27 7.09
N VAL A 819 -61.50 -14.04 7.33
CA VAL A 819 -62.30 -12.84 7.69
C VAL A 819 -61.55 -11.58 7.21
N ALA A 820 -62.29 -10.63 6.61
CA ALA A 820 -61.87 -9.26 6.33
C ALA A 820 -63.06 -8.32 6.70
N PRO A 821 -62.96 -6.98 6.58
CA PRO A 821 -61.85 -6.05 6.82
C PRO A 821 -62.25 -4.96 7.86
N GLN A 822 -61.37 -4.00 8.19
CA GLN A 822 -61.64 -2.53 8.13
C GLN A 822 -60.51 -1.66 8.73
N ALA A 823 -60.52 -0.38 8.36
CA ALA A 823 -59.53 0.63 8.71
C ALA A 823 -59.87 1.38 10.02
N ALA A 824 -58.86 1.92 10.70
CA ALA A 824 -58.89 3.27 11.28
C ALA A 824 -57.51 3.69 11.84
N GLU A 825 -56.96 4.73 11.23
CA GLU A 825 -56.50 5.97 11.87
C GLU A 825 -56.04 6.06 13.35
N TRP A 826 -54.85 6.67 13.49
CA TRP A 826 -54.42 7.67 14.49
C TRP A 826 -53.86 7.25 15.88
N SER A 827 -52.63 7.72 16.11
CA SER A 827 -52.01 8.24 17.34
C SER A 827 -52.61 7.94 18.72
N PHE A 828 -51.75 7.65 19.70
CA PHE A 828 -51.69 8.51 20.90
C PHE A 828 -50.33 8.44 21.62
N SER A 829 -50.03 9.49 22.37
CA SER A 829 -48.81 9.68 23.18
C SER A 829 -48.95 9.07 24.59
N VAL A 830 -47.81 8.64 25.14
CA VAL A 830 -47.33 8.80 26.54
C VAL A 830 -48.38 8.80 27.67
N ASP A 831 -48.28 7.85 28.61
CA ASP A 831 -48.03 8.25 30.01
C ASP A 831 -47.39 7.16 30.90
N LEU A 832 -46.84 7.60 32.05
CA LEU A 832 -46.07 6.80 33.00
C LEU A 832 -46.83 6.47 34.31
N ALA A 833 -46.35 5.43 34.99
CA ALA A 833 -46.50 5.13 36.43
C ALA A 833 -47.83 4.54 36.98
N ALA A 834 -47.75 3.29 37.49
CA ALA A 834 -48.35 2.86 38.76
C ALA A 834 -47.79 1.50 39.26
N LEU A 835 -47.30 1.50 40.50
CA LEU A 835 -47.15 0.37 41.45
C LEU A 835 -48.01 0.75 42.68
N PRO A 836 -48.44 -0.14 43.63
CA PRO A 836 -47.66 -1.29 44.14
C PRO A 836 -48.43 -2.54 44.70
N CYS A 837 -47.65 -3.54 45.11
CA CYS A 837 -47.83 -4.46 46.27
C CYS A 837 -49.10 -5.33 46.49
N ALA A 838 -48.87 -6.64 46.55
CA ALA A 838 -49.34 -7.51 47.65
C ALA A 838 -48.27 -8.58 47.96
N LEU A 839 -48.15 -8.98 49.23
CA LEU A 839 -47.03 -9.78 49.77
C LEU A 839 -47.52 -10.92 50.67
N ALA A 840 -46.65 -11.92 50.86
CA ALA A 840 -46.59 -12.89 51.96
C ALA A 840 -47.60 -14.07 52.00
N GLY A 841 -47.04 -15.27 51.77
CA GLY A 841 -47.46 -16.54 52.37
C GLY A 841 -46.21 -17.37 52.68
N HIS A 842 -45.94 -17.65 53.96
CA HIS A 842 -44.73 -18.37 54.40
C HIS A 842 -44.70 -19.82 53.88
N LEU A 843 -43.57 -20.45 53.50
CA LEU A 843 -42.29 -20.62 54.20
C LEU A 843 -42.44 -21.46 55.50
N GLY A 844 -42.63 -22.79 55.38
CA GLY A 844 -42.70 -23.65 56.58
C GLY A 844 -43.13 -25.12 56.45
N SER A 845 -42.81 -25.86 55.38
CA SER A 845 -43.18 -27.30 55.33
C SER A 845 -42.34 -28.24 54.45
N LEU A 846 -41.14 -27.86 53.98
CA LEU A 846 -40.32 -28.70 53.09
C LEU A 846 -38.83 -28.73 53.47
N LEU A 847 -38.56 -28.75 54.78
CA LEU A 847 -37.23 -28.93 55.35
C LEU A 847 -37.28 -30.10 56.36
N GLN A 848 -37.16 -31.34 55.85
CA GLN A 848 -36.73 -32.61 56.51
C GLN A 848 -37.44 -33.86 55.92
N ALA A 849 -36.79 -34.50 54.92
CA ALA A 849 -36.86 -35.93 54.54
C ALA A 849 -36.17 -36.11 53.17
N MET A 850 -34.89 -35.78 53.02
CA MET A 850 -33.75 -36.72 53.10
C MET A 850 -33.72 -37.90 52.09
N THR A 851 -32.68 -37.88 51.24
CA THR A 851 -31.93 -39.03 50.65
C THR A 851 -32.72 -40.07 49.81
N VAL A 852 -32.43 -40.33 48.52
CA VAL A 852 -31.15 -40.79 47.93
C VAL A 852 -31.11 -40.57 46.40
N ALA A 853 -29.93 -40.18 45.90
CA ALA A 853 -29.38 -40.23 44.53
C ALA A 853 -30.28 -40.40 43.27
N THR A 854 -30.22 -39.40 42.39
CA THR A 854 -29.67 -39.59 41.02
C THR A 854 -29.03 -38.30 40.50
N THR A 855 -28.04 -38.41 39.62
CA THR A 855 -27.07 -37.34 39.32
C THR A 855 -27.50 -36.36 38.22
N CYS A 856 -27.75 -35.10 38.54
CA CYS A 856 -27.66 -34.02 37.55
C CYS A 856 -26.18 -33.68 37.28
N ARG A 857 -25.72 -33.80 36.03
CA ARG A 857 -24.36 -33.44 35.64
C ARG A 857 -24.15 -31.92 35.72
N SER A 858 -23.39 -31.49 36.72
CA SER A 858 -22.81 -30.15 36.76
C SER A 858 -21.94 -29.90 35.52
N SER A 859 -22.20 -28.81 34.80
CA SER A 859 -21.27 -28.27 33.80
C SER A 859 -20.04 -27.68 34.50
N THR A 860 -19.11 -28.54 34.92
CA THR A 860 -17.83 -28.09 35.48
C THR A 860 -17.04 -27.36 34.41
N ARG A 861 -16.68 -26.10 34.69
CA ARG A 861 -15.66 -25.37 33.93
C ARG A 861 -14.40 -26.24 33.85
N PRO A 862 -13.67 -26.27 32.72
CA PRO A 862 -12.46 -27.08 32.62
C PRO A 862 -11.45 -26.70 33.71
N SER A 863 -10.81 -27.68 34.35
CA SER A 863 -9.86 -27.45 35.45
C SER A 863 -8.71 -26.53 35.05
N TRP A 864 -8.25 -26.61 33.80
CA TRP A 864 -7.24 -25.71 33.24
C TRP A 864 -7.69 -24.24 33.20
N LEU A 865 -8.99 -23.98 32.98
CA LEU A 865 -9.55 -22.63 32.96
C LEU A 865 -9.68 -22.06 34.37
N GLN A 866 -10.06 -22.87 35.36
CA GLN A 866 -10.06 -22.45 36.77
C GLN A 866 -8.63 -22.13 37.27
N ALA A 867 -7.64 -22.97 36.93
CA ALA A 867 -6.25 -22.72 37.27
C ALA A 867 -5.71 -21.44 36.61
N ALA A 868 -6.03 -21.21 35.33
CA ALA A 868 -5.58 -20.02 34.60
C ALA A 868 -6.26 -18.72 35.08
N LEU A 869 -7.55 -18.77 35.43
CA LEU A 869 -8.24 -17.64 36.05
C LEU A 869 -7.65 -17.31 37.43
N SER A 870 -7.27 -18.32 38.22
CA SER A 870 -6.61 -18.12 39.52
C SER A 870 -5.19 -17.52 39.40
N ASP A 871 -4.41 -17.86 38.37
CA ASP A 871 -3.10 -17.23 38.08
C ASP A 871 -3.28 -15.76 37.66
N ILE A 872 -4.29 -15.46 36.82
CA ILE A 872 -4.66 -14.08 36.47
C ILE A 872 -5.10 -13.30 37.71
N GLU A 873 -5.94 -13.88 38.56
CA GLU A 873 -6.46 -13.20 39.75
C GLU A 873 -5.33 -12.91 40.77
N GLN A 874 -4.37 -13.82 40.96
CA GLN A 874 -3.15 -13.53 41.73
C GLN A 874 -2.28 -12.43 41.11
N ARG A 875 -2.15 -12.39 39.78
CA ARG A 875 -1.38 -11.33 39.08
C ARG A 875 -2.08 -9.99 39.13
N VAL A 876 -3.41 -9.94 39.07
CA VAL A 876 -4.20 -8.73 39.28
C VAL A 876 -4.10 -8.27 40.74
N GLN A 877 -4.08 -9.19 41.71
CA GLN A 877 -3.78 -8.84 43.11
C GLN A 877 -2.33 -8.33 43.29
N SER A 878 -1.37 -8.76 42.46
CA SER A 878 0.00 -8.20 42.46
C SER A 878 0.12 -6.80 41.83
N LEU A 879 -0.92 -6.27 41.17
CA LEU A 879 -1.02 -4.83 40.88
C LEU A 879 -1.33 -4.00 42.13
N ALA A 880 -1.96 -4.61 43.15
CA ALA A 880 -2.27 -3.97 44.43
C ALA A 880 -1.07 -4.00 45.41
N VAL A 881 0.11 -3.59 44.96
CA VAL A 881 1.26 -3.38 45.86
C VAL A 881 1.07 -2.07 46.62
N ASN A 882 0.86 -2.21 47.93
CA ASN A 882 0.68 -1.13 48.90
C ASN A 882 1.56 0.10 48.64
N VAL A 883 0.92 1.27 48.57
CA VAL A 883 1.60 2.55 48.77
C VAL A 883 2.03 2.62 50.24
N PRO A 884 3.32 2.85 50.56
CA PRO A 884 3.71 3.16 51.92
C PRO A 884 3.22 4.56 52.25
N ASP A 885 2.29 4.69 53.20
CA ASP A 885 1.99 5.96 53.85
C ASP A 885 3.18 6.35 54.74
N ASP A 886 4.18 7.01 54.15
CA ASP A 886 5.26 7.70 54.87
C ASP A 886 4.91 9.20 54.95
N PRO A 887 4.50 9.73 56.12
CA PRO A 887 3.96 11.09 56.21
C PRO A 887 4.97 12.23 55.99
N GLU A 888 6.28 11.95 55.88
CA GLU A 888 7.34 12.98 55.94
C GLU A 888 8.12 13.24 54.62
N SER A 889 7.47 13.28 53.44
CA SER A 889 7.97 14.13 52.33
C SER A 889 6.97 14.39 51.20
N ASP A 890 5.84 15.06 51.47
CA ASP A 890 4.82 15.25 50.42
C ASP A 890 5.18 16.32 49.36
N SER A 891 5.81 15.88 48.28
CA SER A 891 6.14 16.67 47.10
C SER A 891 5.60 16.00 45.83
N PHE A 892 4.86 16.77 45.01
CA PHE A 892 4.31 16.29 43.74
C PHE A 892 5.39 15.68 42.82
N ALA A 893 6.59 16.26 42.81
CA ALA A 893 7.71 15.74 42.02
C ALA A 893 8.14 14.32 42.44
N VAL A 894 8.13 14.00 43.74
CA VAL A 894 8.51 12.67 44.24
C VAL A 894 7.43 11.62 43.93
N ARG A 895 6.15 12.01 43.99
CA ARG A 895 5.04 11.16 43.54
C ARG A 895 5.11 10.89 42.03
N ALA A 896 5.40 11.92 41.23
CA ALA A 896 5.57 11.78 39.79
C ALA A 896 6.77 10.88 39.43
N GLU A 897 7.94 11.09 40.04
CA GLU A 897 9.14 10.28 39.81
C GLU A 897 8.90 8.79 40.13
N ASN A 898 8.27 8.48 41.28
CA ASN A 898 7.90 7.11 41.66
C ASN A 898 6.89 6.48 40.69
N TYR A 899 5.93 7.26 40.19
CA TYR A 899 4.98 6.80 39.17
C TYR A 899 5.69 6.50 37.84
N TYR A 900 6.56 7.39 37.36
CA TYR A 900 7.30 7.20 36.11
C TYR A 900 8.30 6.05 36.17
N GLN A 901 8.94 5.78 37.32
CA GLN A 901 9.83 4.62 37.47
C GLN A 901 9.08 3.27 37.49
N LYS A 902 7.85 3.23 38.01
CA LYS A 902 7.02 2.00 38.05
C LYS A 902 6.17 1.80 36.79
N ARG A 903 5.86 2.86 36.03
CA ARG A 903 5.02 2.83 34.82
C ARG A 903 5.43 1.77 33.79
N PRO A 904 6.73 1.53 33.47
CA PRO A 904 7.11 0.48 32.51
C PRO A 904 6.75 -0.93 32.99
N GLN A 905 6.86 -1.19 34.29
CA GLN A 905 6.49 -2.50 34.88
C GLN A 905 4.97 -2.69 34.87
N LEU A 906 4.21 -1.63 35.13
CA LEU A 906 2.75 -1.64 35.07
C LEU A 906 2.24 -1.90 33.64
N ILE A 907 2.84 -1.25 32.63
CA ILE A 907 2.51 -1.44 31.21
C ILE A 907 2.89 -2.85 30.76
N ALA A 908 4.08 -3.35 31.10
CA ALA A 908 4.48 -4.72 30.77
C ALA A 908 3.52 -5.77 31.36
N LEU A 909 3.06 -5.58 32.59
CA LEU A 909 2.10 -6.47 33.25
C LEU A 909 0.69 -6.37 32.62
N LEU A 910 0.27 -5.18 32.19
CA LEU A 910 -0.96 -4.98 31.41
C LEU A 910 -0.93 -5.69 30.05
N HIS A 911 0.19 -5.62 29.32
CA HIS A 911 0.36 -6.36 28.07
C HIS A 911 0.38 -7.88 28.28
N ASP A 912 1.08 -8.41 29.31
CA ASP A 912 1.08 -9.85 29.65
C ASP A 912 -0.34 -10.34 30.00
N LEU A 913 -1.09 -9.59 30.81
CA LEU A 913 -2.49 -9.90 31.14
C LEU A 913 -3.40 -9.89 29.90
N HIS A 914 -3.26 -8.90 29.00
CA HIS A 914 -4.04 -8.80 27.78
C HIS A 914 -3.77 -9.98 26.82
N HIS A 915 -2.49 -10.30 26.56
CA HIS A 915 -2.11 -11.42 25.68
C HIS A 915 -2.55 -12.78 26.26
N ARG A 916 -2.44 -12.97 27.58
CA ARG A 916 -2.97 -14.17 28.25
C ARG A 916 -4.48 -14.28 28.14
N TYR A 917 -5.21 -13.17 28.27
CA TYR A 917 -6.66 -13.16 28.13
C TYR A 917 -7.09 -13.54 26.70
N LEU A 918 -6.45 -13.00 25.67
CA LEU A 918 -6.68 -13.38 24.27
C LEU A 918 -6.39 -14.88 24.04
N TYR A 919 -5.26 -15.39 24.53
CA TYR A 919 -4.91 -16.81 24.46
C TYR A 919 -5.93 -17.72 25.18
N LEU A 920 -6.44 -17.28 26.34
CA LEU A 920 -7.50 -17.98 27.08
C LEU A 920 -8.84 -17.97 26.34
N ALA A 921 -9.21 -16.85 25.72
CA ALA A 921 -10.44 -16.69 24.95
C ALA A 921 -10.44 -17.58 23.69
N ASP A 922 -9.33 -17.59 22.93
CA ASP A 922 -9.13 -18.47 21.77
C ASP A 922 -9.19 -19.95 22.21
N ARG A 923 -8.40 -20.34 23.21
CA ARG A 923 -8.37 -21.72 23.71
C ARG A 923 -9.72 -22.18 24.27
N TYR A 924 -10.50 -21.28 24.88
CA TYR A 924 -11.86 -21.58 25.34
C TYR A 924 -12.82 -21.77 24.17
N SER A 925 -12.77 -20.90 23.16
CA SER A 925 -13.54 -20.99 21.91
C SER A 925 -13.27 -22.31 21.17
N GLN A 926 -12.00 -22.68 21.01
CA GLN A 926 -11.61 -23.98 20.44
C GLN A 926 -12.11 -25.17 21.27
N SER A 927 -12.22 -25.03 22.59
CA SER A 927 -12.77 -26.08 23.48
C SER A 927 -14.29 -26.23 23.35
N LEU A 928 -15.02 -25.16 23.04
CA LEU A 928 -16.46 -25.17 22.73
C LEU A 928 -16.71 -25.85 21.38
N ILE A 929 -15.92 -25.52 20.35
CA ILE A 929 -15.98 -26.17 19.02
C ILE A 929 -15.76 -27.69 19.14
N ARG A 930 -14.77 -28.13 19.93
CA ARG A 930 -14.53 -29.57 20.19
C ARG A 930 -15.66 -30.25 20.99
N ARG A 931 -16.43 -29.51 21.82
CA ARG A 931 -17.63 -30.05 22.48
C ARG A 931 -18.81 -30.22 21.51
N HIS A 932 -18.95 -29.34 20.51
CA HIS A 932 -19.95 -29.52 19.46
C HIS A 932 -19.68 -30.78 18.62
N HIS A 933 -18.45 -30.99 18.14
CA HIS A 933 -18.11 -32.20 17.38
C HIS A 933 -18.28 -33.50 18.18
N ARG A 934 -18.05 -33.50 19.51
CA ARG A 934 -18.32 -34.68 20.36
C ARG A 934 -19.80 -34.94 20.66
N ARG A 935 -20.69 -33.96 20.51
CA ARG A 935 -22.16 -34.17 20.64
C ARG A 935 -22.78 -34.71 19.34
N ALA A 936 -22.14 -34.54 18.20
CA ALA A 936 -22.59 -35.07 16.91
C ALA A 936 -22.19 -36.55 16.65
N SER A 937 -21.52 -37.21 17.60
CA SER A 937 -21.04 -38.59 17.44
C SER A 937 -21.26 -39.40 18.73
N SER A 938 -22.51 -39.83 18.94
CA SER A 938 -22.86 -40.83 19.95
C SER A 938 -24.20 -41.52 19.68
N VAL A 939 -24.21 -42.49 18.77
CA VAL A 939 -25.14 -43.65 18.78
C VAL A 939 -24.28 -44.89 18.46
N PRO A 940 -24.29 -45.96 19.28
CA PRO A 940 -23.40 -47.11 19.09
C PRO A 940 -24.09 -48.39 18.57
N SER A 941 -23.29 -49.18 17.83
CA SER A 941 -23.30 -50.65 17.69
C SER A 941 -24.52 -51.33 17.00
N ASP A 942 -24.47 -52.55 16.44
CA ASP A 942 -23.61 -53.73 16.73
C ASP A 942 -23.65 -54.81 15.58
N LEU A 943 -22.64 -55.71 15.51
CA LEU A 943 -22.58 -57.02 14.76
C LEU A 943 -22.65 -56.96 13.19
N ASP A 944 -22.28 -57.91 12.31
CA ASP A 944 -21.34 -59.07 12.19
C ASP A 944 -21.45 -59.58 10.70
N ALA A 945 -20.57 -60.36 10.04
CA ALA A 945 -19.14 -60.73 10.16
C ALA A 945 -18.63 -61.50 8.88
N GLU A 946 -17.31 -61.55 8.66
CA GLU A 946 -16.49 -62.43 7.75
C GLU A 946 -16.60 -62.41 6.19
N ASP A 947 -15.47 -62.83 5.57
CA ASP A 947 -15.15 -63.36 4.21
C ASP A 947 -15.20 -62.52 2.90
N ASP A 948 -14.01 -61.99 2.52
CA ASP A 948 -13.14 -62.32 1.35
C ASP A 948 -13.74 -62.38 -0.11
N PRO A 949 -12.97 -62.65 -1.21
CA PRO A 949 -12.63 -61.58 -2.16
C PRO A 949 -13.02 -61.87 -3.63
N ASP A 950 -13.08 -60.83 -4.49
CA ASP A 950 -12.61 -60.93 -5.89
C ASP A 950 -12.51 -59.60 -6.67
N LEU A 951 -11.69 -59.65 -7.72
CA LEU A 951 -11.14 -58.66 -8.68
C LEU A 951 -12.18 -57.96 -9.64
N PRO A 952 -11.79 -57.20 -10.69
CA PRO A 952 -11.21 -55.84 -10.67
C PRO A 952 -11.83 -54.86 -11.74
N ASP A 953 -11.22 -53.68 -11.89
CA ASP A 953 -11.14 -52.82 -13.10
C ASP A 953 -12.34 -52.02 -13.68
N SER A 954 -11.94 -50.89 -14.31
CA SER A 954 -12.56 -50.15 -15.44
C SER A 954 -13.54 -48.97 -15.19
N ALA A 955 -12.98 -47.76 -15.35
CA ALA A 955 -13.38 -46.69 -16.28
C ALA A 955 -14.86 -46.39 -16.67
N SER A 956 -15.27 -45.18 -16.30
CA SER A 956 -15.86 -44.13 -17.18
C SER A 956 -17.35 -44.10 -17.58
N SER A 957 -17.79 -42.84 -17.74
CA SER A 957 -18.95 -42.29 -18.46
C SER A 957 -20.36 -42.37 -17.83
N ASP A 958 -20.77 -41.21 -17.32
CA ASP A 958 -21.83 -40.35 -17.87
C ASP A 958 -23.32 -40.76 -17.86
N ALA A 959 -24.11 -39.68 -17.92
CA ALA A 959 -25.51 -39.58 -18.33
C ALA A 959 -26.59 -39.89 -17.28
N GLU A 960 -27.08 -38.79 -16.72
CA GLU A 960 -28.45 -38.54 -16.27
C GLU A 960 -29.52 -39.38 -17.00
N SER A 961 -30.55 -39.83 -16.26
CA SER A 961 -31.90 -39.30 -16.50
C SER A 961 -32.88 -39.62 -15.38
N SER A 962 -33.85 -38.73 -15.25
CA SER A 962 -34.84 -38.65 -14.18
C SER A 962 -36.16 -39.38 -14.47
N LEU A 963 -36.95 -39.58 -13.41
CA LEU A 963 -38.41 -39.86 -13.41
C LEU A 963 -38.88 -41.22 -13.94
N SER A 964 -39.36 -42.09 -13.06
CA SER A 964 -40.82 -42.27 -12.84
C SER A 964 -41.13 -43.32 -11.75
N PHE A 965 -42.37 -43.32 -11.27
CA PHE A 965 -42.84 -44.08 -10.10
C PHE A 965 -43.56 -45.39 -10.53
N GLN A 966 -43.54 -46.40 -9.64
CA GLN A 966 -44.41 -47.60 -9.60
C GLN A 966 -44.23 -48.73 -10.65
N PRO A 967 -44.72 -49.97 -10.37
CA PRO A 967 -45.06 -50.58 -9.07
C PRO A 967 -44.44 -51.99 -8.83
N LEU A 968 -44.52 -52.46 -7.58
CA LEU A 968 -44.27 -53.85 -7.17
C LEU A 968 -45.24 -54.85 -7.83
N PRO A 969 -44.79 -56.09 -8.10
CA PRO A 969 -45.60 -57.23 -7.65
C PRO A 969 -44.79 -58.45 -7.17
N SER A 970 -45.20 -59.03 -6.04
CA SER A 970 -45.13 -60.48 -5.80
C SER A 970 -46.38 -60.92 -5.02
N GLN A 971 -46.83 -62.15 -5.23
CA GLN A 971 -48.26 -62.50 -5.15
C GLN A 971 -48.70 -63.22 -3.87
N ALA A 972 -49.91 -62.86 -3.39
CA ALA A 972 -50.94 -63.74 -2.81
C ALA A 972 -50.64 -64.49 -1.48
N ARG A 973 -51.63 -64.89 -0.65
CA ARG A 973 -53.08 -65.09 -0.89
C ARG A 973 -53.90 -65.03 0.43
N SER A 974 -55.03 -64.30 0.40
CA SER A 974 -56.28 -64.48 1.19
C SER A 974 -56.25 -64.83 2.70
N ARG A 975 -56.90 -63.98 3.53
CA ARG A 975 -58.19 -64.30 4.19
C ARG A 975 -58.85 -63.07 4.83
N ASP A 976 -60.18 -63.00 4.75
CA ASP A 976 -61.00 -61.96 5.38
C ASP A 976 -61.21 -62.20 6.89
N THR A 977 -61.17 -61.12 7.68
CA THR A 977 -62.26 -60.60 8.54
C THR A 977 -61.71 -59.64 9.60
N SER A 978 -62.52 -58.66 10.01
CA SER A 978 -62.22 -57.62 11.01
C SER A 978 -63.41 -57.50 11.99
N PRO A 979 -63.44 -56.58 12.97
CA PRO A 979 -62.37 -55.84 13.68
C PRO A 979 -62.50 -55.93 15.23
N ALA A 980 -61.48 -55.49 16.01
CA ALA A 980 -61.66 -54.71 17.26
C ALA A 980 -60.34 -54.27 17.96
N GLU A 981 -60.29 -52.97 18.25
CA GLU A 981 -59.64 -52.28 19.39
C GLU A 981 -58.10 -52.23 19.58
N ALA A 982 -57.70 -51.21 20.36
CA ALA A 982 -56.41 -50.52 20.31
C ALA A 982 -55.97 -50.02 21.70
N GLY A 983 -54.72 -49.56 21.83
CA GLY A 983 -54.25 -48.82 23.01
C GLY A 983 -52.73 -48.67 23.09
N ALA A 984 -52.27 -47.48 23.50
CA ALA A 984 -50.88 -47.02 23.61
C ALA A 984 -50.14 -46.78 22.25
N ASP A 985 -49.36 -45.72 22.05
CA ASP A 985 -48.97 -44.63 22.97
C ASP A 985 -48.80 -43.30 22.21
N LEU A 986 -49.82 -42.43 22.25
CA LEU A 986 -49.76 -41.10 21.65
C LEU A 986 -49.20 -40.05 22.63
N ASP A 987 -49.41 -40.26 23.93
CA ASP A 987 -49.02 -39.33 24.98
C ASP A 987 -47.50 -39.29 25.18
N MET A 988 -46.81 -40.42 25.00
CA MET A 988 -45.33 -40.46 25.02
C MET A 988 -44.72 -39.64 23.87
N ILE A 989 -45.31 -39.66 22.68
CA ILE A 989 -44.84 -38.86 21.52
C ILE A 989 -45.07 -37.37 21.76
N VAL A 990 -46.22 -37.00 22.34
CA VAL A 990 -46.51 -35.61 22.72
C VAL A 990 -45.56 -35.12 23.82
N ALA A 991 -45.24 -35.98 24.81
CA ALA A 991 -44.28 -35.66 25.86
C ALA A 991 -42.87 -35.41 25.29
N GLU A 992 -42.38 -36.25 24.38
CA GLU A 992 -41.08 -36.05 23.72
C GLU A 992 -41.05 -34.76 22.89
N LEU A 993 -42.11 -34.43 22.14
CA LEU A 993 -42.21 -33.19 21.38
C LEU A 993 -42.20 -31.94 22.28
N VAL A 994 -42.91 -31.96 23.40
CA VAL A 994 -42.91 -30.86 24.38
C VAL A 994 -41.53 -30.72 25.03
N VAL A 995 -40.88 -31.81 25.42
CA VAL A 995 -39.51 -31.79 25.96
C VAL A 995 -38.53 -31.24 24.93
N ALA A 996 -38.61 -31.67 23.67
CA ALA A 996 -37.76 -31.17 22.59
C ALA A 996 -37.96 -29.67 22.31
N ALA A 997 -39.20 -29.17 22.39
CA ALA A 997 -39.52 -27.75 22.25
C ALA A 997 -38.98 -26.91 23.42
N VAL A 998 -39.14 -27.37 24.66
CA VAL A 998 -38.62 -26.68 25.86
C VAL A 998 -37.09 -26.68 25.87
N VAL A 999 -36.44 -27.79 25.50
CA VAL A 999 -34.98 -27.87 25.36
C VAL A 999 -34.48 -26.92 24.26
N ARG A 1000 -35.21 -26.77 23.15
CA ARG A 1000 -34.86 -25.82 22.09
C ARG A 1000 -34.96 -24.37 22.57
N GLY A 1001 -36.06 -23.99 23.23
CA GLY A 1001 -36.22 -22.64 23.79
C GLY A 1001 -35.17 -22.30 24.86
N LEU A 1002 -34.75 -23.28 25.67
CA LEU A 1002 -33.65 -23.12 26.61
C LEU A 1002 -32.29 -22.93 25.91
N LEU A 1003 -32.01 -23.67 24.83
CA LEU A 1003 -30.78 -23.51 24.05
C LEU A 1003 -30.74 -22.18 23.27
N GLU A 1004 -31.88 -21.72 22.77
CA GLU A 1004 -32.03 -20.41 22.13
C GLU A 1004 -31.82 -19.27 23.14
N ALA A 1005 -32.34 -19.40 24.37
CA ALA A 1005 -32.12 -18.43 25.44
C ALA A 1005 -30.67 -18.43 25.96
N GLU A 1006 -30.04 -19.60 26.12
CA GLU A 1006 -28.60 -19.70 26.46
C GLU A 1006 -27.72 -19.12 25.34
N GLY A 1007 -28.11 -19.33 24.07
CA GLY A 1007 -27.44 -18.74 22.90
C GLY A 1007 -27.52 -17.22 22.89
N ALA A 1008 -28.72 -16.65 23.06
CA ALA A 1008 -28.93 -15.20 23.07
C ALA A 1008 -28.18 -14.49 24.22
N GLU A 1009 -28.13 -15.08 25.42
CA GLU A 1009 -27.35 -14.51 26.53
C GLU A 1009 -25.84 -14.68 26.30
N ALA A 1010 -25.39 -15.75 25.65
CA ALA A 1010 -23.99 -15.92 25.24
C ALA A 1010 -23.55 -14.90 24.18
N GLU A 1011 -24.39 -14.62 23.17
CA GLU A 1011 -24.15 -13.57 22.18
C GLU A 1011 -24.11 -12.19 22.82
N ARG A 1012 -25.03 -11.90 23.75
CA ARG A 1012 -25.03 -10.65 24.51
C ARG A 1012 -23.76 -10.47 25.33
N LEU A 1013 -23.30 -11.51 26.02
CA LEU A 1013 -22.04 -11.48 26.78
C LEU A 1013 -20.81 -11.34 25.88
N LEU A 1014 -20.81 -11.96 24.70
CA LEU A 1014 -19.78 -11.75 23.66
C LEU A 1014 -19.77 -10.31 23.15
N ALA A 1015 -20.92 -9.73 22.84
CA ALA A 1015 -21.05 -8.34 22.40
C ALA A 1015 -20.62 -7.35 23.50
N GLU A 1016 -20.93 -7.63 24.77
CA GLU A 1016 -20.49 -6.80 25.89
C GLU A 1016 -18.97 -6.95 26.15
N SER A 1017 -18.41 -8.14 25.94
CA SER A 1017 -16.95 -8.35 25.98
C SER A 1017 -16.23 -7.66 24.82
N ALA A 1018 -16.79 -7.68 23.61
CA ALA A 1018 -16.25 -6.97 22.45
C ALA A 1018 -16.21 -5.45 22.69
N ARG A 1019 -17.31 -4.86 23.18
CA ARG A 1019 -17.33 -3.43 23.57
C ARG A 1019 -16.32 -3.08 24.65
N LYS A 1020 -16.04 -3.99 25.60
CA LYS A 1020 -15.01 -3.78 26.64
C LYS A 1020 -13.60 -3.85 26.05
N ILE A 1021 -13.37 -4.70 25.05
CA ILE A 1021 -12.10 -4.75 24.30
C ILE A 1021 -11.92 -3.48 23.47
N ASP A 1022 -12.94 -3.03 22.73
CA ASP A 1022 -12.91 -1.77 21.97
C ASP A 1022 -12.63 -0.56 22.88
N LEU A 1023 -13.32 -0.47 24.03
CA LEU A 1023 -13.08 0.59 25.02
C LEU A 1023 -11.66 0.55 25.61
N GLN A 1024 -11.07 -0.64 25.77
CA GLN A 1024 -9.68 -0.79 26.19
C GLN A 1024 -8.71 -0.37 25.07
N GLY A 1025 -9.00 -0.72 23.81
CA GLY A 1025 -8.27 -0.27 22.63
C GLY A 1025 -8.27 1.25 22.51
N SER A 1026 -9.45 1.89 22.51
CA SER A 1026 -9.56 3.36 22.49
C SER A 1026 -8.89 4.04 23.68
N LEU A 1027 -8.86 3.42 24.87
CA LEU A 1027 -8.12 3.94 26.01
C LEU A 1027 -6.60 3.86 25.79
N VAL A 1028 -6.09 2.80 25.17
CA VAL A 1028 -4.68 2.69 24.78
C VAL A 1028 -4.34 3.75 23.72
N GLU A 1029 -5.15 3.90 22.67
CA GLU A 1029 -4.97 4.94 21.64
C GLU A 1029 -4.92 6.35 22.24
N VAL A 1030 -5.80 6.68 23.19
CA VAL A 1030 -5.80 7.97 23.89
C VAL A 1030 -4.54 8.15 24.74
N LEU A 1031 -4.08 7.12 25.45
CA LEU A 1031 -2.86 7.17 26.26
C LEU A 1031 -1.58 7.23 25.40
N GLU A 1032 -1.61 6.67 24.19
CA GLU A 1032 -0.53 6.79 23.21
C GLU A 1032 -0.53 8.17 22.53
N ALA A 1033 -1.69 8.72 22.19
CA ALA A 1033 -1.81 10.08 21.71
C ALA A 1033 -1.31 11.10 22.76
N GLU A 1034 -1.69 10.94 24.03
CA GLU A 1034 -1.19 11.77 25.13
C GLU A 1034 0.33 11.61 25.33
N ARG A 1035 0.86 10.37 25.21
CA ARG A 1035 2.31 10.12 25.19
C ARG A 1035 3.01 10.83 24.02
N LEU A 1036 2.43 10.82 22.82
CA LEU A 1036 2.99 11.50 21.65
C LEU A 1036 3.01 13.02 21.81
N VAL A 1037 1.94 13.61 22.39
CA VAL A 1037 1.89 15.04 22.74
C VAL A 1037 3.00 15.38 23.72
N LEU A 1038 3.13 14.65 24.83
CA LEU A 1038 4.14 14.89 25.86
C LEU A 1038 5.59 14.67 25.36
N LEU A 1039 5.81 13.71 24.45
CA LEU A 1039 7.11 13.52 23.79
C LEU A 1039 7.43 14.70 22.85
N GLY A 1040 6.45 15.20 22.10
CA GLY A 1040 6.60 16.42 21.30
C GLY A 1040 6.94 17.65 22.15
N GLU A 1041 6.31 17.81 23.31
CA GLU A 1041 6.64 18.89 24.26
C GLU A 1041 8.06 18.74 24.83
N ASN A 1042 8.50 17.54 25.18
CA ASN A 1042 9.86 17.29 25.68
C ASN A 1042 10.93 17.54 24.59
N ALA A 1043 10.76 17.05 23.38
CA ALA A 1043 11.68 17.31 22.26
C ALA A 1043 11.77 18.82 21.95
N ARG A 1044 10.65 19.52 22.07
CA ARG A 1044 10.57 20.98 21.93
C ARG A 1044 11.27 21.73 23.07
N LEU A 1045 11.18 21.23 24.30
CA LEU A 1045 11.91 21.77 25.45
C LEU A 1045 13.42 21.57 25.30
N GLU A 1046 13.88 20.42 24.81
CA GLU A 1046 15.29 20.22 24.45
C GLU A 1046 15.76 21.21 23.37
N PHE A 1047 14.98 21.40 22.30
CA PHE A 1047 15.32 22.36 21.25
C PHE A 1047 15.45 23.78 21.79
N ARG A 1048 14.52 24.21 22.66
CA ARG A 1048 14.59 25.51 23.35
C ARG A 1048 15.80 25.62 24.27
N ALA A 1049 16.16 24.55 24.99
CA ALA A 1049 17.34 24.53 25.85
C ALA A 1049 18.64 24.65 25.03
N ARG A 1050 18.75 23.95 23.90
CA ARG A 1050 19.93 24.03 23.00
C ARG A 1050 20.03 25.39 22.30
N ALA A 1051 18.91 26.00 21.91
CA ALA A 1051 18.89 27.36 21.36
C ALA A 1051 19.36 28.39 22.40
N ALA A 1052 18.84 28.33 23.62
CA ALA A 1052 19.29 29.19 24.73
C ALA A 1052 20.78 28.96 25.09
N GLU A 1053 21.28 27.74 24.97
CA GLU A 1053 22.71 27.46 25.16
C GLU A 1053 23.57 28.09 24.04
N GLN A 1054 23.12 28.07 22.78
CA GLN A 1054 23.81 28.74 21.68
C GLN A 1054 23.82 30.27 21.83
N GLU A 1055 22.71 30.88 22.24
CA GLU A 1055 22.64 32.31 22.57
C GLU A 1055 23.59 32.67 23.72
N ALA A 1056 23.59 31.87 24.80
CA ALA A 1056 24.52 32.06 25.92
C ALA A 1056 26.00 31.96 25.51
N ARG A 1057 26.34 31.05 24.59
CA ARG A 1057 27.69 30.93 24.00
C ARG A 1057 28.04 32.14 23.13
N ALA A 1058 27.10 32.68 22.36
CA ALA A 1058 27.31 33.89 21.55
C ALA A 1058 27.53 35.13 22.43
N VAL A 1059 26.70 35.34 23.47
CA VAL A 1059 26.88 36.42 24.45
C VAL A 1059 28.20 36.30 25.21
N ALA A 1060 28.63 35.08 25.56
CA ALA A 1060 29.94 34.85 26.16
C ALA A 1060 31.10 35.24 25.23
N ALA A 1061 30.99 34.98 23.93
CA ALA A 1061 31.98 35.38 22.93
C ALA A 1061 32.06 36.91 22.77
N GLU A 1062 30.91 37.60 22.72
CA GLU A 1062 30.84 39.07 22.75
C GLU A 1062 31.49 39.64 24.02
N LEU A 1063 31.20 39.07 25.19
CA LEU A 1063 31.79 39.51 26.47
C LEU A 1063 33.32 39.38 26.47
N VAL A 1064 33.87 38.33 25.85
CA VAL A 1064 35.32 38.15 25.66
C VAL A 1064 35.89 39.19 24.69
N TYR A 1065 35.19 39.50 23.59
CA TYR A 1065 35.58 40.56 22.66
C TYR A 1065 35.60 41.94 23.33
N ILE A 1066 34.55 42.29 24.08
CA ILE A 1066 34.44 43.55 24.84
C ILE A 1066 35.56 43.65 25.88
N ARG A 1067 35.84 42.58 26.64
CA ARG A 1067 36.98 42.54 27.58
C ARG A 1067 38.33 42.78 26.89
N ARG A 1068 38.53 42.21 25.68
CA ARG A 1068 39.75 42.42 24.90
C ARG A 1068 39.88 43.88 24.42
N ARG A 1069 38.82 44.47 23.89
CA ARG A 1069 38.74 45.89 23.51
C ARG A 1069 38.99 46.80 24.71
N ALA A 1070 38.38 46.53 25.87
CA ALA A 1070 38.59 47.29 27.10
C ALA A 1070 40.06 47.22 27.58
N ALA A 1071 40.70 46.05 27.49
CA ALA A 1071 42.12 45.90 27.81
C ALA A 1071 43.04 46.61 26.80
N GLU A 1072 42.67 46.71 25.53
CA GLU A 1072 43.37 47.52 24.53
C GLU A 1072 43.22 49.03 24.83
N LEU A 1073 42.00 49.48 25.18
CA LEU A 1073 41.72 50.85 25.56
C LEU A 1073 42.47 51.26 26.85
N ALA A 1074 42.49 50.40 27.87
CA ALA A 1074 43.28 50.59 29.08
C ALA A 1074 44.80 50.67 28.81
N ARG A 1075 45.31 49.88 27.85
CA ARG A 1075 46.71 49.99 27.37
C ARG A 1075 46.94 51.29 26.61
N GLY A 1076 45.96 51.78 25.84
CA GLY A 1076 45.98 53.09 25.20
C GLY A 1076 46.06 54.24 26.20
N VAL A 1077 45.18 54.25 27.21
CA VAL A 1077 45.19 55.22 28.33
C VAL A 1077 46.50 55.13 29.12
N GLY A 1078 47.02 53.92 29.35
CA GLY A 1078 48.33 53.69 29.99
C GLY A 1078 49.55 54.11 29.16
N LYS A 1079 49.41 54.27 27.83
CA LYS A 1079 50.37 54.97 26.97
C LYS A 1079 50.17 56.49 27.07
N LEU A 1080 48.93 56.97 26.91
CA LEU A 1080 48.60 58.40 26.97
C LEU A 1080 49.08 59.06 28.28
N ARG A 1081 48.88 58.38 29.42
CA ARG A 1081 49.34 58.84 30.75
C ARG A 1081 50.87 58.87 30.87
N ARG A 1082 51.59 58.03 30.11
CA ARG A 1082 53.06 58.10 30.00
C ARG A 1082 53.51 59.23 29.07
N THR A 1083 52.81 59.47 27.96
CA THR A 1083 53.10 60.61 27.06
C THR A 1083 52.88 61.94 27.77
N ILE A 1084 51.78 62.09 28.51
CA ILE A 1084 51.49 63.27 29.34
C ILE A 1084 52.50 63.39 30.49
N GLY A 1085 52.88 62.27 31.13
CA GLY A 1085 53.92 62.25 32.16
C GLY A 1085 55.33 62.59 31.65
N CYS A 1086 55.61 62.44 30.36
CA CYS A 1086 56.88 62.84 29.74
C CYS A 1086 56.87 64.27 29.18
N ALA A 1087 55.71 64.90 29.00
CA ALA A 1087 55.61 66.30 28.59
C ALA A 1087 55.91 67.27 29.76
N CYS A 1088 55.80 66.80 31.01
CA CYS A 1088 56.14 67.55 32.20
C CYS A 1088 57.29 66.88 32.96
N TRP A 1089 58.53 67.15 32.53
CA TRP A 1089 59.72 67.45 33.36
C TRP A 1089 61.00 67.24 32.54
N GLY A 1090 61.47 68.30 31.87
CA GLY A 1090 62.90 68.46 31.59
C GLY A 1090 63.57 69.16 32.77
N GLY A 1091 64.77 68.74 33.17
CA GLY A 1091 65.58 69.48 34.14
C GLY A 1091 66.24 68.63 35.23
N ARG A 1092 67.54 68.86 35.44
CA ARG A 1092 68.38 68.23 36.46
C ARG A 1092 67.96 68.67 37.88
N SER A 1093 67.95 67.75 38.87
CA SER A 1093 68.66 67.90 40.17
C SER A 1093 68.25 66.83 41.22
N ARG A 1094 69.27 66.20 41.82
CA ARG A 1094 69.38 65.62 43.18
C ARG A 1094 68.18 64.90 43.87
N THR A 1095 68.42 63.61 44.18
CA THR A 1095 68.04 62.86 45.42
C THR A 1095 66.59 62.89 45.94
N CYS A 1096 65.93 61.71 46.04
CA CYS A 1096 65.75 61.01 47.34
C CYS A 1096 65.25 59.54 47.20
N ARG A 1097 64.96 58.88 48.34
CA ARG A 1097 64.88 57.42 48.56
C ARG A 1097 63.46 56.88 48.87
N ARG A 1098 63.27 55.56 48.64
CA ARG A 1098 62.35 54.61 49.35
C ARG A 1098 60.83 54.78 49.06
N ARG A 1099 59.95 53.76 49.21
CA ARG A 1099 60.07 52.40 49.81
C ARG A 1099 59.02 51.40 49.22
N TYR A 1100 59.49 50.22 48.77
CA TYR A 1100 58.98 48.84 48.92
C TYR A 1100 57.50 48.38 48.82
N THR A 1101 57.37 47.11 48.39
CA THR A 1101 56.27 46.10 48.56
C THR A 1101 54.89 46.43 47.95
N ALA A 1102 54.09 45.53 47.40
CA ALA A 1102 54.23 44.13 46.91
C ALA A 1102 52.98 43.85 46.02
N TRP A 1103 52.80 42.77 45.24
CA TRP A 1103 53.57 41.54 44.95
C TRP A 1103 53.18 41.04 43.54
N SER A 1104 53.93 40.12 42.92
CA SER A 1104 53.53 39.44 41.68
C SER A 1104 54.19 38.06 41.55
N GLY A 1105 53.44 37.03 41.15
CA GLY A 1105 54.00 35.67 41.11
C GLY A 1105 53.13 34.59 40.47
N VAL A 1106 53.65 34.06 39.36
CA VAL A 1106 53.51 32.69 38.83
C VAL A 1106 52.22 32.32 38.08
N THR A 1107 52.44 32.19 36.77
CA THR A 1107 51.66 31.47 35.76
C THR A 1107 51.88 29.95 35.79
N GLY A 1108 50.83 29.19 35.48
CA GLY A 1108 50.90 28.08 34.52
C GLY A 1108 51.49 26.73 34.95
N SER A 1109 50.70 25.67 34.79
CA SER A 1109 51.18 24.27 34.72
C SER A 1109 50.58 23.56 33.51
N ALA A 1110 51.40 22.76 32.83
CA ALA A 1110 51.01 21.97 31.66
C ALA A 1110 50.77 20.49 32.03
N TRP A 1111 50.21 19.74 31.07
CA TRP A 1111 50.05 18.26 31.06
C TRP A 1111 51.40 17.54 31.27
N ARG A 1112 51.56 16.28 31.71
CA ARG A 1112 50.75 15.02 31.89
C ARG A 1112 51.61 14.08 32.81
N PRO A 1113 51.45 12.73 32.97
CA PRO A 1113 50.30 11.79 32.98
C PRO A 1113 50.34 10.73 34.16
N ARG A 1114 49.41 9.74 34.13
CA ARG A 1114 49.45 8.35 34.72
C ARG A 1114 49.08 8.05 36.22
N ARG A 1115 48.08 7.17 36.34
CA ARG A 1115 47.86 5.99 37.24
C ARG A 1115 47.69 6.10 38.78
N CYS A 1116 46.74 5.27 39.26
CA CYS A 1116 46.57 4.66 40.58
C CYS A 1116 46.16 5.53 41.79
N GLY A 1117 45.20 5.05 42.60
CA GLY A 1117 45.08 5.48 44.02
C GLY A 1117 43.68 5.59 44.62
N ARG A 1118 43.27 4.54 45.35
CA ARG A 1118 42.13 4.44 46.29
C ARG A 1118 41.73 5.68 47.14
N ARG A 1119 40.41 5.75 47.40
CA ARG A 1119 39.71 6.02 48.70
C ARG A 1119 39.51 7.45 49.27
N ARG A 1120 38.22 7.68 49.61
CA ARG A 1120 37.63 8.24 50.86
C ARG A 1120 37.43 9.77 51.05
N ARG A 1121 36.12 10.10 51.20
CA ARG A 1121 35.43 10.86 52.28
C ARG A 1121 35.79 12.34 52.57
N GLY A 1122 34.74 13.13 52.83
CA GLY A 1122 34.80 14.39 53.61
C GLY A 1122 34.07 15.56 52.93
N ARG A 1123 32.73 15.66 52.89
CA ARG A 1123 31.78 16.07 53.95
C ARG A 1123 31.89 17.53 54.40
N CYS A 1124 30.78 18.27 54.25
CA CYS A 1124 30.36 19.49 54.96
C CYS A 1124 31.18 20.79 54.72
N GLY A 1125 30.59 22.00 54.76
CA GLY A 1125 29.19 22.39 55.00
C GLY A 1125 28.89 23.76 54.34
N ARG A 1126 27.61 24.14 54.18
CA ARG A 1126 26.89 25.09 55.05
C ARG A 1126 27.64 26.42 55.29
N ARG A 1127 27.02 27.61 55.14
CA ARG A 1127 25.58 27.98 55.00
C ARG A 1127 25.50 29.49 54.75
N ARG A 1128 24.47 29.94 54.01
CA ARG A 1128 23.73 31.23 54.20
C ARG A 1128 24.55 32.54 54.04
N THR A 1129 23.99 33.71 53.73
CA THR A 1129 22.59 34.15 53.65
C THR A 1129 22.41 35.27 52.62
N ALA A 1130 21.16 35.66 52.38
CA ALA A 1130 20.62 36.93 51.84
C ALA A 1130 21.55 38.18 51.91
N SER A 1131 21.37 39.21 51.09
CA SER A 1131 20.09 39.78 50.60
C SER A 1131 20.22 40.63 49.33
N GLU A 1132 19.05 40.97 48.74
CA GLU A 1132 18.66 42.27 48.13
C GLU A 1132 19.77 43.29 47.76
N GLY A 1133 19.78 43.91 46.57
CA GLY A 1133 18.87 43.82 45.43
C GLY A 1133 18.98 45.04 44.50
N ARG A 1134 18.06 45.13 43.53
CA ARG A 1134 17.71 46.30 42.68
C ARG A 1134 18.71 46.88 41.65
N THR A 1135 18.14 46.99 40.44
CA THR A 1135 18.23 48.09 39.45
C THR A 1135 19.50 48.33 38.64
N ALA A 1136 19.32 48.10 37.33
CA ALA A 1136 19.61 48.99 36.19
C ALA A 1136 21.07 49.39 35.88
N GLY A 1137 21.48 49.05 34.66
CA GLY A 1137 22.77 49.36 34.03
C GLY A 1137 22.89 48.58 32.73
#